data_AF-A0A928F095-F1
#
_entry.id   AF-A0A928F095-F1
#
_cell.length_a   1.000
_cell.length_b   1.000
_cell.length_c   1.000
_cell.angle_alpha   90.00
_cell.angle_beta   90.00
_cell.angle_gamma   90.00
#
_symmetry.space_group_name_H-M   'P 1'
#
loop_
_entity.id
_entity.type
_entity.pdbx_description
1 polymer ?
#
loop_
_entity_poly.entity_id
_entity_poly.type
_entity_poly.pdbx_seq_one_letter_code
_entity_poly.pdbx_strand_id
1 'polypeptide(L)'
;MKNMENSLMEVASRIRDLREILGFTTAEMAEKTDMEEALYLSYEKGESDLPFTFIHKCAQVFGVDMSDLLEGKSAKLSSYTVTRRGKGQLTAKEDGIEISNLAPNFRNKIAEPYYVRYEYSEELQNKPIHLTTHGGQEFDLVISGSLKVQVGDHTVVLEEGDSIYYESGTPHGMIAVGGQDCVFCAVVLPGEEGTDESEHVESIAVSGRREKLLISDFIKCTEDEKGVLTDIAFENEEKYNFAFDTVDALADKYPDKLAMLHLDANMVERRFTFRDIKRASARAANYFKSLGIEKGDRVMLVLKRHYTFWFAILGLHKLGAVAIPATNQLKSHDFSYRFNAAGVKAILCVGTDGTAEEIDLAAKESPTLETKIMVGGKREGWHSFEDEYTLFSTHYARTEETACGSDPMLMFFTSGTTGYPKIAAHSYKYALGHFPTARYWHDIRPSDLHLTISETGWGKALWGKLYGQWMAEGAVFTYDFDRFHAAEILPLFSKYHITTFCAPPTMYRMLIKEDLSKYDLSSIRHATTAGEALNPEVFSQFKKATGLSIMEGFGQTETTLTIANMAGTTPKLGSMGRAMPLYDIDIVDADGNSVGIGENGEIVVRTDKYVPCGLFLGYYGDEEKTHEAWHDGMYHTGDVAWRDEDGFFHYVSRIDDVIKSSGYRIGPFEIENVIMELPYVLECGVSAEPDEVRGQVVKASIVLTKGTEPSEELKKEIQEYVKTHTAPYKYPRIVVFRDELPKTISGKIMHNKL
;
A
#
# COMPACT_ATOMS: atom_id res chain seq x y z
N MET A 1 -17.76 31.57 -51.06
CA MET A 1 -19.11 32.13 -50.82
C MET A 1 -20.04 31.12 -50.16
N LYS A 2 -20.21 29.88 -50.66
CA LYS A 2 -21.05 28.84 -50.02
C LYS A 2 -20.73 28.49 -48.54
N ASN A 3 -19.48 28.63 -48.09
CA ASN A 3 -19.12 28.39 -46.68
C ASN A 3 -19.44 29.56 -45.72
N MET A 4 -19.72 30.76 -46.23
CA MET A 4 -19.92 31.95 -45.39
C MET A 4 -21.39 32.16 -45.03
N GLU A 5 -22.31 31.89 -45.97
CA GLU A 5 -23.77 31.94 -45.73
C GLU A 5 -24.23 30.88 -44.71
N ASN A 6 -23.64 29.68 -44.72
CA ASN A 6 -23.94 28.64 -43.74
C ASN A 6 -23.53 29.04 -42.31
N SER A 7 -22.41 29.74 -42.14
CA SER A 7 -21.92 30.16 -40.82
C SER A 7 -22.82 31.21 -40.18
N LEU A 8 -23.45 32.09 -40.98
CA LEU A 8 -24.30 33.16 -40.46
C LEU A 8 -25.67 32.64 -40.01
N MET A 9 -26.26 31.71 -40.77
CA MET A 9 -27.49 31.01 -40.38
C MET A 9 -27.31 30.18 -39.11
N GLU A 10 -26.14 29.56 -38.91
CA GLU A 10 -25.85 28.82 -37.69
C GLU A 10 -25.79 29.72 -36.45
N VAL A 11 -25.12 30.88 -36.53
CA VAL A 11 -25.06 31.84 -35.42
C VAL A 11 -26.45 32.42 -35.12
N ALA A 12 -27.22 32.76 -36.15
CA ALA A 12 -28.59 33.24 -36.00
C ALA A 12 -29.51 32.18 -35.36
N SER A 13 -29.35 30.91 -35.73
CA SER A 13 -30.07 29.79 -35.10
C SER A 13 -29.68 29.64 -33.63
N ARG A 14 -28.40 29.71 -33.28
CA ARG A 14 -27.96 29.61 -31.87
C ARG A 14 -28.52 30.73 -31.00
N ILE A 15 -28.57 31.96 -31.52
CA ILE A 15 -29.18 33.11 -30.82
C ILE A 15 -30.68 32.88 -30.59
N ARG A 16 -31.38 32.34 -31.59
CA ARG A 16 -32.80 31.97 -31.50
C ARG A 16 -33.05 30.87 -30.47
N ASP A 17 -32.27 29.80 -30.53
CA ASP A 17 -32.41 28.65 -29.65
C ASP A 17 -32.17 29.06 -28.20
N LEU A 18 -31.13 29.86 -27.92
CA LEU A 18 -30.85 30.36 -26.58
C LEU A 18 -31.92 31.34 -26.06
N ARG A 19 -32.46 32.19 -26.94
CA ARG A 19 -33.60 33.06 -26.60
C ARG A 19 -34.80 32.22 -26.14
N GLU A 20 -35.13 31.17 -26.90
CA GLU A 20 -36.27 30.28 -26.59
C GLU A 20 -36.05 29.47 -25.32
N ILE A 21 -34.84 28.95 -25.10
CA ILE A 21 -34.46 28.21 -23.89
C ILE A 21 -34.60 29.09 -22.64
N LEU A 22 -34.15 30.34 -22.70
CA LEU A 22 -34.23 31.29 -21.59
C LEU A 22 -35.61 31.93 -21.45
N GLY A 23 -36.56 31.60 -22.33
CA GLY A 23 -37.95 32.05 -22.26
C GLY A 23 -38.16 33.51 -22.65
N PHE A 24 -37.22 34.15 -23.33
CA PHE A 24 -37.36 35.53 -23.78
C PHE A 24 -38.21 35.61 -25.07
N THR A 25 -39.14 36.55 -25.10
CA THR A 25 -39.85 36.94 -26.34
C THR A 25 -38.95 37.75 -27.25
N THR A 26 -39.29 37.84 -28.54
CA THR A 26 -38.56 38.66 -29.51
C THR A 26 -38.58 40.15 -29.14
N ALA A 27 -39.71 40.64 -28.60
CA ALA A 27 -39.85 41.99 -28.10
C ALA A 27 -38.91 42.28 -26.92
N GLU A 28 -38.82 41.36 -25.95
CA GLU A 28 -37.94 41.50 -24.79
C GLU A 28 -36.47 41.47 -25.19
N MET A 29 -36.08 40.63 -26.15
CA MET A 29 -34.71 40.61 -26.64
C MET A 29 -34.36 41.85 -27.47
N ALA A 30 -35.29 42.35 -28.26
CA ALA A 30 -35.10 43.59 -29.01
C ALA A 30 -34.87 44.77 -28.05
N GLU A 31 -35.65 44.86 -26.97
CA GLU A 31 -35.45 45.85 -25.91
C GLU A 31 -34.09 45.68 -25.23
N LYS A 32 -33.75 44.46 -24.78
CA LYS A 32 -32.49 44.17 -24.07
C LYS A 32 -31.23 44.33 -24.94
N THR A 33 -31.37 44.33 -26.27
CA THR A 33 -30.27 44.55 -27.22
C THR A 33 -30.26 45.97 -27.80
N ASP A 34 -31.15 46.85 -27.32
CA ASP A 34 -31.40 48.23 -27.78
C ASP A 34 -31.66 48.33 -29.30
N MET A 35 -32.61 47.56 -29.81
CA MET A 35 -33.02 47.64 -31.22
C MET A 35 -34.52 47.46 -31.41
N GLU A 36 -35.01 47.85 -32.59
CA GLU A 36 -36.40 47.62 -32.97
C GLU A 36 -36.65 46.12 -33.21
N GLU A 37 -37.82 45.63 -32.77
CA GLU A 37 -38.17 44.20 -32.84
C GLU A 37 -38.11 43.63 -34.27
N ALA A 38 -38.49 44.42 -35.27
CA ALA A 38 -38.40 44.01 -36.66
C ALA A 38 -36.95 43.77 -37.12
N LEU A 39 -36.00 44.57 -36.63
CA LEU A 39 -34.58 44.44 -36.95
C LEU A 39 -33.97 43.24 -36.21
N TYR A 40 -34.32 43.05 -34.93
CA TYR A 40 -33.94 41.86 -34.16
C TYR A 40 -34.38 40.57 -34.87
N LEU A 41 -35.64 40.52 -35.33
CA LEU A 41 -36.19 39.40 -36.08
C LEU A 41 -35.45 39.12 -37.39
N SER A 42 -35.03 40.16 -38.13
CA SER A 42 -34.24 39.95 -39.36
C SER A 42 -32.87 39.33 -39.09
N TYR A 43 -32.24 39.70 -37.97
CA TYR A 43 -30.97 39.10 -37.54
C TYR A 43 -31.16 37.66 -37.08
N GLU A 44 -32.18 37.38 -36.28
CA GLU A 44 -32.47 36.03 -35.78
C GLU A 44 -32.85 35.04 -36.90
N LYS A 45 -33.44 35.54 -38.00
CA LYS A 45 -33.72 34.73 -39.20
C LYS A 45 -32.52 34.55 -40.12
N GLY A 46 -31.41 35.24 -39.87
CA GLY A 46 -30.25 35.26 -40.75
C GLY A 46 -30.51 35.95 -42.10
N GLU A 47 -31.50 36.84 -42.16
CA GLU A 47 -31.88 37.59 -43.37
C GLU A 47 -30.98 38.83 -43.59
N SER A 48 -30.10 39.15 -42.62
CA SER A 48 -29.17 40.27 -42.66
C SER A 48 -27.90 39.93 -41.89
N ASP A 49 -26.77 40.54 -42.27
CA ASP A 49 -25.49 40.33 -41.58
C ASP A 49 -25.60 40.71 -40.10
N LEU A 50 -25.08 39.85 -39.23
CA LEU A 50 -25.13 40.03 -37.78
C LEU A 50 -24.01 40.97 -37.32
N PRO A 51 -24.30 42.19 -36.86
CA PRO A 51 -23.25 43.07 -36.35
C PRO A 51 -22.61 42.47 -35.10
N PHE A 52 -21.30 42.64 -34.94
CA PHE A 52 -20.58 42.19 -33.75
C PHE A 52 -21.22 42.71 -32.45
N THR A 53 -21.68 43.95 -32.46
CA THR A 53 -22.36 44.59 -31.32
C THR A 53 -23.69 43.90 -30.97
N PHE A 54 -24.40 43.36 -31.95
CA PHE A 54 -25.62 42.58 -31.72
C PHE A 54 -25.29 41.25 -31.03
N ILE A 55 -24.32 40.51 -31.57
CA ILE A 55 -23.90 39.21 -31.03
C ILE A 55 -23.38 39.36 -29.61
N HIS A 56 -22.56 40.39 -29.35
CA HIS A 56 -22.05 40.69 -28.01
C HIS A 56 -23.17 41.02 -27.02
N LYS A 57 -24.16 41.83 -27.41
CA LYS A 57 -25.31 42.13 -26.53
C LYS A 57 -26.16 40.89 -26.27
N CYS A 58 -26.39 40.05 -27.27
CA CYS A 58 -27.06 38.76 -27.09
C CYS A 58 -26.27 37.88 -26.10
N ALA A 59 -24.94 37.77 -26.25
CA ALA A 59 -24.09 37.01 -25.34
C ALA A 59 -24.21 37.50 -23.88
N GLN A 60 -24.19 38.81 -23.68
CA GLN A 60 -24.37 39.43 -22.36
C GLN A 60 -25.76 39.16 -21.76
N VAL A 61 -26.81 39.21 -22.58
CA VAL A 61 -28.18 38.94 -22.11
C VAL A 61 -28.38 37.46 -21.77
N PHE A 62 -27.73 36.55 -22.50
CA PHE A 62 -27.80 35.11 -22.26
C PHE A 62 -26.83 34.62 -21.17
N GLY A 63 -25.86 35.45 -20.78
CA GLY A 63 -24.82 35.07 -19.81
C GLY A 63 -23.80 34.06 -20.37
N VAL A 64 -23.53 34.09 -21.68
CA VAL A 64 -22.61 33.17 -22.37
C VAL A 64 -21.43 33.94 -22.99
N ASP A 65 -20.35 33.23 -23.34
CA ASP A 65 -19.24 33.87 -24.05
C ASP A 65 -19.65 34.16 -25.50
N MET A 66 -19.13 35.24 -26.08
CA MET A 66 -19.44 35.60 -27.46
C MET A 66 -18.91 34.54 -28.46
N SER A 67 -17.82 33.85 -28.13
CA SER A 67 -17.29 32.71 -28.88
C SER A 67 -18.27 31.53 -28.92
N ASP A 68 -19.11 31.36 -27.89
CA ASP A 68 -20.15 30.32 -27.83
C ASP A 68 -21.19 30.50 -28.94
N LEU A 69 -21.61 31.76 -29.16
CA LEU A 69 -22.55 32.12 -30.22
C LEU A 69 -21.93 32.01 -31.60
N LEU A 70 -20.68 32.46 -31.75
CA LEU A 70 -19.97 32.54 -33.02
C LEU A 70 -19.51 31.16 -33.54
N GLU A 71 -18.92 30.35 -32.67
CA GLU A 71 -18.23 29.12 -33.06
C GLU A 71 -18.97 27.85 -32.61
N GLY A 72 -20.04 27.98 -31.83
CA GLY A 72 -20.82 26.84 -31.33
C GLY A 72 -20.03 25.93 -30.39
N LYS A 73 -18.92 26.44 -29.84
CA LYS A 73 -18.11 25.77 -28.84
C LYS A 73 -18.22 26.56 -27.56
N SER A 74 -18.91 25.99 -26.59
CA SER A 74 -18.90 26.48 -25.21
C SER A 74 -18.34 25.43 -24.28
N ALA A 75 -17.47 25.89 -23.39
CA ALA A 75 -17.08 25.21 -22.17
C ALA A 75 -17.63 25.93 -20.94
N LYS A 76 -18.89 26.39 -20.96
CA LYS A 76 -19.60 26.82 -19.74
C LYS A 76 -21.09 26.45 -19.81
N LEU A 77 -21.54 25.56 -18.92
CA LEU A 77 -22.98 25.47 -18.63
C LEU A 77 -23.38 26.66 -17.75
N SER A 78 -24.64 27.07 -17.86
CA SER A 78 -25.22 28.09 -16.97
C SER A 78 -25.85 27.51 -15.69
N SER A 79 -26.04 26.19 -15.59
CA SER A 79 -26.27 25.42 -14.34
C SER A 79 -26.65 23.96 -14.64
N TYR A 80 -27.79 23.74 -15.29
CA TYR A 80 -28.28 22.41 -15.71
C TYR A 80 -29.21 22.49 -16.94
N THR A 81 -29.49 21.37 -17.58
CA THR A 81 -30.42 21.21 -18.70
C THR A 81 -31.24 19.94 -18.51
N VAL A 82 -32.57 20.03 -18.60
CA VAL A 82 -33.47 18.87 -18.54
C VAL A 82 -34.06 18.61 -19.92
N THR A 83 -33.87 17.41 -20.45
CA THR A 83 -34.49 16.95 -21.69
C THR A 83 -35.60 15.98 -21.34
N ARG A 84 -36.85 16.36 -21.65
CA ARG A 84 -38.01 15.48 -21.41
C ARG A 84 -38.09 14.38 -22.46
N ARG A 85 -38.68 13.24 -22.09
CA ARG A 85 -38.91 12.09 -22.99
C ARG A 85 -39.51 12.54 -24.32
N GLY A 86 -38.86 12.18 -25.42
CA GLY A 86 -39.28 12.53 -26.79
C GLY A 86 -39.10 14.00 -27.17
N LYS A 87 -38.40 14.79 -26.36
CA LYS A 87 -38.09 16.22 -26.61
C LYS A 87 -36.60 16.47 -26.87
N GLY A 88 -35.81 15.43 -27.12
CA GLY A 88 -34.42 15.59 -27.54
C GLY A 88 -34.28 16.34 -28.86
N GLN A 89 -33.14 17.00 -29.07
CA GLN A 89 -32.86 17.72 -30.31
C GLN A 89 -32.80 16.73 -31.47
N LEU A 90 -33.72 16.84 -32.43
CA LEU A 90 -33.74 15.96 -33.59
C LEU A 90 -32.49 16.18 -34.46
N THR A 91 -31.64 15.16 -34.57
CA THR A 91 -30.40 15.20 -35.36
C THR A 91 -30.52 14.52 -36.71
N ALA A 92 -31.42 13.54 -36.84
CA ALA A 92 -31.74 12.90 -38.11
C ALA A 92 -33.15 12.29 -38.06
N LYS A 93 -33.84 12.28 -39.20
CA LYS A 93 -35.16 11.68 -39.36
C LYS A 93 -35.30 11.01 -40.72
N GLU A 94 -35.58 9.71 -40.68
CA GLU A 94 -35.86 8.84 -41.84
C GLU A 94 -37.12 8.01 -41.58
N ASP A 95 -37.63 7.30 -42.58
CA ASP A 95 -38.83 6.45 -42.42
C ASP A 95 -38.59 5.36 -41.35
N GLY A 96 -39.24 5.51 -40.20
CA GLY A 96 -39.14 4.58 -39.07
C GLY A 96 -37.95 4.80 -38.13
N ILE A 97 -37.08 5.78 -38.39
CA ILE A 97 -35.92 6.10 -37.54
C ILE A 97 -35.95 7.57 -37.17
N GLU A 98 -36.01 7.84 -35.87
CA GLU A 98 -35.87 9.19 -35.30
C GLU A 98 -34.66 9.19 -34.37
N ILE A 99 -33.63 10.00 -34.69
CA ILE A 99 -32.42 10.13 -33.86
C ILE A 99 -32.43 11.51 -33.21
N SER A 100 -32.60 11.51 -31.90
CA SER A 100 -32.65 12.74 -31.11
C SER A 100 -31.53 12.77 -30.09
N ASN A 101 -30.80 13.87 -30.02
CA ASN A 101 -29.76 14.10 -29.05
C ASN A 101 -30.36 14.55 -27.72
N LEU A 102 -30.15 13.73 -26.69
CA LEU A 102 -30.65 14.00 -25.33
C LEU A 102 -29.72 14.90 -24.51
N ALA A 103 -28.47 15.06 -24.96
CA ALA A 103 -27.44 15.87 -24.33
C ALA A 103 -26.50 16.49 -25.38
N PRO A 104 -26.95 17.51 -26.14
CA PRO A 104 -26.16 18.11 -27.20
C PRO A 104 -24.80 18.66 -26.75
N ASN A 105 -24.68 19.04 -25.48
CA ASN A 105 -23.47 19.58 -24.87
C ASN A 105 -22.44 18.48 -24.46
N PHE A 106 -22.77 17.21 -24.67
CA PHE A 106 -21.92 16.05 -24.35
C PHE A 106 -20.94 15.67 -25.48
N ARG A 107 -21.05 16.29 -26.66
CA ARG A 107 -20.35 15.85 -27.87
C ARG A 107 -18.82 15.96 -27.77
N ASN A 108 -18.11 14.91 -28.18
CA ASN A 108 -16.63 14.81 -28.23
C ASN A 108 -15.92 14.89 -26.85
N LYS A 109 -16.59 14.54 -25.76
CA LYS A 109 -15.97 14.47 -24.43
C LYS A 109 -15.71 13.02 -24.02
N ILE A 110 -14.61 12.76 -23.32
CA ILE A 110 -14.31 11.46 -22.71
C ILE A 110 -15.13 11.36 -21.42
N ALA A 111 -15.85 10.25 -21.22
CA ALA A 111 -16.77 10.11 -20.11
C ALA A 111 -16.93 8.65 -19.65
N GLU A 112 -17.33 8.47 -18.39
CA GLU A 112 -17.54 7.17 -17.76
C GLU A 112 -19.04 6.93 -17.50
N PRO A 113 -19.67 5.90 -18.10
CA PRO A 113 -21.05 5.55 -17.85
C PRO A 113 -21.20 4.61 -16.64
N TYR A 114 -22.16 4.91 -15.78
CA TYR A 114 -22.52 4.18 -14.58
C TYR A 114 -23.98 3.71 -14.67
N TYR A 115 -24.22 2.47 -14.27
CA TYR A 115 -25.56 1.95 -14.03
C TYR A 115 -25.92 2.18 -12.56
N VAL A 116 -26.97 2.95 -12.30
CA VAL A 116 -27.30 3.41 -10.95
C VAL A 116 -28.71 2.97 -10.57
N ARG A 117 -28.86 2.45 -9.36
CA ARG A 117 -30.16 2.12 -8.75
C ARG A 117 -30.28 2.83 -7.40
N TYR A 118 -31.29 3.68 -7.27
CA TYR A 118 -31.68 4.30 -6.01
C TYR A 118 -32.88 3.57 -5.43
N GLU A 119 -32.73 3.07 -4.20
CA GLU A 119 -33.81 2.44 -3.45
C GLU A 119 -34.82 3.48 -2.98
N TYR A 120 -36.10 3.21 -3.17
CA TYR A 120 -37.15 4.09 -2.69
C TYR A 120 -37.27 4.04 -1.17
N SER A 121 -37.35 5.22 -0.55
CA SER A 121 -37.67 5.37 0.86
C SER A 121 -38.74 6.44 1.05
N GLU A 122 -39.86 6.04 1.65
CA GLU A 122 -40.98 6.95 1.98
C GLU A 122 -40.55 8.09 2.92
N GLU A 123 -39.56 7.81 3.78
CA GLU A 123 -38.99 8.79 4.70
C GLU A 123 -38.14 9.85 3.97
N LEU A 124 -37.34 9.43 2.98
CA LEU A 124 -36.43 10.32 2.26
C LEU A 124 -37.16 11.26 1.29
N GLN A 125 -38.27 10.81 0.67
CA GLN A 125 -39.04 11.64 -0.28
C GLN A 125 -39.53 12.97 0.32
N ASN A 126 -39.73 13.00 1.65
CA ASN A 126 -40.25 14.17 2.38
C ASN A 126 -39.16 14.98 3.11
N LYS A 127 -37.89 14.57 3.01
CA LYS A 127 -36.74 15.28 3.61
C LYS A 127 -36.01 16.13 2.56
N PRO A 128 -35.26 17.16 2.99
CA PRO A 128 -34.33 17.86 2.11
C PRO A 128 -33.32 16.88 1.50
N ILE A 129 -33.00 17.08 0.22
CA ILE A 129 -32.00 16.28 -0.48
C ILE A 129 -30.62 16.68 0.05
N HIS A 130 -29.78 15.70 0.40
CA HIS A 130 -28.39 15.95 0.74
C HIS A 130 -27.64 16.36 -0.53
N LEU A 131 -26.94 17.50 -0.49
CA LEU A 131 -26.24 18.05 -1.65
C LEU A 131 -24.73 17.88 -1.49
N THR A 132 -24.06 17.53 -2.58
CA THR A 132 -22.61 17.40 -2.75
C THR A 132 -22.11 18.32 -3.87
N THR A 133 -20.82 18.64 -3.90
CA THR A 133 -20.18 19.47 -4.94
C THR A 133 -18.88 18.84 -5.41
N HIS A 134 -18.60 18.89 -6.71
CA HIS A 134 -17.34 18.40 -7.28
C HIS A 134 -16.95 18.93 -8.64
N GLY A 135 -15.66 18.81 -8.97
CA GLY A 135 -15.19 19.09 -10.32
C GLY A 135 -15.81 18.16 -11.36
N GLY A 136 -16.17 18.72 -12.52
CA GLY A 136 -16.69 17.95 -13.66
C GLY A 136 -18.13 18.28 -14.04
N GLN A 137 -18.68 17.44 -14.90
CA GLN A 137 -20.04 17.52 -15.42
C GLN A 137 -20.69 16.14 -15.36
N GLU A 138 -22.02 16.09 -15.25
CA GLU A 138 -22.75 14.82 -15.13
C GLU A 138 -24.00 14.84 -16.01
N PHE A 139 -24.31 13.68 -16.61
CA PHE A 139 -25.51 13.43 -17.41
C PHE A 139 -26.25 12.21 -16.87
N ASP A 140 -27.49 12.37 -16.42
CA ASP A 140 -28.34 11.27 -15.97
C ASP A 140 -29.49 11.03 -16.94
N LEU A 141 -29.74 9.77 -17.29
CA LEU A 141 -30.89 9.31 -18.07
C LEU A 141 -31.70 8.29 -17.27
N VAL A 142 -32.95 8.61 -16.94
CA VAL A 142 -33.84 7.71 -16.20
C VAL A 142 -34.26 6.54 -17.08
N ILE A 143 -33.88 5.33 -16.68
CA ILE A 143 -34.21 4.07 -17.36
C ILE A 143 -35.56 3.53 -16.87
N SER A 144 -35.84 3.62 -15.57
CA SER A 144 -37.13 3.26 -14.97
C SER A 144 -37.32 3.90 -13.60
N GLY A 145 -38.58 4.09 -13.18
CA GLY A 145 -38.91 4.79 -11.92
C GLY A 145 -38.89 6.31 -12.06
N SER A 146 -38.84 7.02 -10.92
CA SER A 146 -38.85 8.48 -10.88
C SER A 146 -37.73 9.00 -9.96
N LEU A 147 -36.96 9.97 -10.44
CA LEU A 147 -35.80 10.54 -9.75
C LEU A 147 -36.04 12.01 -9.43
N LYS A 148 -36.04 12.39 -8.16
CA LYS A 148 -36.06 13.80 -7.76
C LYS A 148 -34.62 14.28 -7.62
N VAL A 149 -34.22 15.22 -8.47
CA VAL A 149 -32.87 15.80 -8.52
C VAL A 149 -32.94 17.25 -8.06
N GLN A 150 -31.99 17.66 -7.24
CA GLN A 150 -31.76 19.06 -6.87
C GLN A 150 -30.38 19.48 -7.36
N VAL A 151 -30.30 20.63 -8.05
CA VAL A 151 -29.07 21.28 -8.50
C VAL A 151 -29.16 22.76 -8.10
N GLY A 152 -28.32 23.19 -7.17
CA GLY A 152 -28.40 24.46 -6.47
C GLY A 152 -29.76 24.60 -5.77
N ASP A 153 -30.43 25.72 -6.04
CA ASP A 153 -31.77 26.01 -5.50
C ASP A 153 -32.91 25.38 -6.34
N HIS A 154 -32.58 24.70 -7.43
CA HIS A 154 -33.57 24.14 -8.35
C HIS A 154 -33.81 22.66 -8.09
N THR A 155 -35.07 22.27 -8.01
CA THR A 155 -35.48 20.87 -7.84
C THR A 155 -36.39 20.45 -9.00
N VAL A 156 -36.12 19.28 -9.57
CA VAL A 156 -36.91 18.69 -10.65
C VAL A 156 -37.15 17.21 -10.39
N VAL A 157 -38.33 16.70 -10.74
CA VAL A 157 -38.58 15.27 -10.82
C VAL A 157 -38.46 14.83 -12.28
N LEU A 158 -37.62 13.83 -12.51
CA LEU A 158 -37.37 13.17 -13.77
C LEU A 158 -38.13 11.84 -13.80
N GLU A 159 -38.84 11.59 -14.89
CA GLU A 159 -39.57 10.34 -15.13
C GLU A 159 -38.82 9.47 -16.13
N GLU A 160 -39.27 8.22 -16.31
CA GLU A 160 -38.72 7.30 -17.32
C GLU A 160 -38.54 7.96 -18.69
N GLY A 161 -37.30 7.97 -19.19
CA GLY A 161 -36.91 8.55 -20.47
C GLY A 161 -36.58 10.04 -20.43
N ASP A 162 -36.69 10.70 -19.28
CA ASP A 162 -36.15 12.04 -19.05
C ASP A 162 -34.65 11.97 -18.75
N SER A 163 -33.92 13.03 -19.11
CA SER A 163 -32.52 13.19 -18.75
C SER A 163 -32.20 14.57 -18.21
N ILE A 164 -31.16 14.66 -17.40
CA ILE A 164 -30.59 15.92 -16.91
C ILE A 164 -29.09 15.97 -17.19
N TYR A 165 -28.57 17.15 -17.51
CA TYR A 165 -27.15 17.42 -17.67
C TYR A 165 -26.79 18.63 -16.80
N TYR A 166 -25.75 18.56 -15.97
CA TYR A 166 -25.41 19.64 -15.05
C TYR A 166 -23.90 19.72 -14.76
N GLU A 167 -23.48 20.88 -14.24
CA GLU A 167 -22.13 21.06 -13.68
C GLU A 167 -22.09 20.56 -12.25
N SER A 168 -21.23 19.58 -12.02
CA SER A 168 -21.11 18.97 -10.70
C SER A 168 -20.53 19.92 -9.65
N GLY A 169 -19.92 21.03 -10.08
CA GLY A 169 -19.43 22.09 -9.20
C GLY A 169 -20.55 22.86 -8.50
N THR A 170 -21.79 22.75 -8.99
CA THR A 170 -22.99 23.29 -8.34
C THR A 170 -23.50 22.27 -7.30
N PRO A 171 -23.86 22.67 -6.06
CA PRO A 171 -24.37 21.74 -5.05
C PRO A 171 -25.56 20.94 -5.57
N HIS A 172 -25.45 19.62 -5.63
CA HIS A 172 -26.48 18.77 -6.22
C HIS A 172 -26.69 17.46 -5.46
N GLY A 173 -27.85 16.85 -5.63
CA GLY A 173 -28.17 15.55 -5.05
C GLY A 173 -29.46 14.99 -5.62
N MET A 174 -29.72 13.71 -5.39
CA MET A 174 -30.86 13.02 -6.00
C MET A 174 -31.43 11.95 -5.08
N ILE A 175 -32.72 11.65 -5.21
CA ILE A 175 -33.42 10.58 -4.47
C ILE A 175 -34.48 9.91 -5.37
N ALA A 176 -34.71 8.61 -5.16
CA ALA A 176 -35.85 7.92 -5.78
C ALA A 176 -37.17 8.39 -5.14
N VAL A 177 -38.17 8.66 -5.97
CA VAL A 177 -39.51 9.10 -5.56
C VAL A 177 -40.59 8.31 -6.31
N GLY A 178 -41.85 8.44 -5.88
CA GLY A 178 -42.98 7.84 -6.59
C GLY A 178 -43.30 6.39 -6.20
N GLY A 179 -42.77 5.90 -5.06
CA GLY A 179 -43.20 4.61 -4.48
C GLY A 179 -42.47 3.37 -5.01
N GLN A 180 -41.43 3.55 -5.82
CA GLN A 180 -40.65 2.47 -6.43
C GLN A 180 -39.20 2.91 -6.62
N ASP A 181 -38.29 1.94 -6.66
CA ASP A 181 -36.88 2.19 -6.95
C ASP A 181 -36.71 2.87 -8.31
N CYS A 182 -35.69 3.72 -8.40
CA CYS A 182 -35.32 4.37 -9.64
C CYS A 182 -34.04 3.77 -10.20
N VAL A 183 -34.02 3.46 -11.50
CA VAL A 183 -32.84 3.03 -12.24
C VAL A 183 -32.51 4.08 -13.30
N PHE A 184 -31.26 4.49 -13.38
CA PHE A 184 -30.81 5.48 -14.37
C PHE A 184 -29.36 5.21 -14.79
N CYS A 185 -28.98 5.75 -15.96
CA CYS A 185 -27.61 5.76 -16.44
C CYS A 185 -27.00 7.13 -16.12
N ALA A 186 -25.98 7.17 -15.27
CA ALA A 186 -25.23 8.38 -14.98
C ALA A 186 -23.94 8.39 -15.80
N VAL A 187 -23.60 9.49 -16.47
CA VAL A 187 -22.39 9.60 -17.28
C VAL A 187 -21.60 10.80 -16.81
N VAL A 188 -20.43 10.53 -16.22
CA VAL A 188 -19.59 11.53 -15.53
C VAL A 188 -18.44 11.95 -16.44
N LEU A 189 -18.16 13.25 -16.47
CA LEU A 189 -17.05 13.84 -17.22
C LEU A 189 -16.07 14.54 -16.27
N PRO A 190 -14.74 14.30 -16.42
CA PRO A 190 -13.72 15.00 -15.64
C PRO A 190 -13.65 16.50 -16.02
N GLY A 191 -13.28 17.34 -15.07
CA GLY A 191 -13.02 18.78 -15.30
C GLY A 191 -11.67 19.05 -15.98
N GLU A 192 -11.43 20.28 -16.46
CA GLU A 192 -10.12 20.67 -17.04
C GLU A 192 -9.01 20.73 -15.96
N GLU A 193 -7.82 20.24 -16.32
CA GLU A 193 -6.63 20.12 -15.47
C GLU A 193 -6.30 21.42 -14.70
N GLY A 194 -6.21 21.34 -13.36
CA GLY A 194 -5.75 22.44 -12.52
C GLY A 194 -6.40 22.59 -11.14
N THR A 195 -7.44 21.82 -10.83
CA THR A 195 -8.05 21.76 -9.49
C THR A 195 -8.33 20.30 -9.15
N ASP A 196 -7.65 19.80 -8.12
CA ASP A 196 -7.83 18.52 -7.42
C ASP A 196 -8.50 17.37 -8.22
N GLU A 197 -7.68 16.59 -8.92
CA GLU A 197 -8.03 15.25 -9.40
C GLU A 197 -8.08 14.21 -8.26
N SER A 198 -8.63 14.54 -7.08
CA SER A 198 -8.68 13.59 -5.96
C SER A 198 -9.96 13.58 -5.12
N GLU A 199 -11.07 14.16 -5.57
CA GLU A 199 -12.28 14.19 -4.73
C GLU A 199 -13.50 13.41 -5.24
N HIS A 200 -13.64 12.98 -6.50
CA HIS A 200 -14.94 12.46 -6.97
C HIS A 200 -14.96 11.10 -7.69
N VAL A 201 -14.34 10.12 -7.03
CA VAL A 201 -14.79 8.71 -7.08
C VAL A 201 -15.33 8.25 -5.72
N GLU A 202 -15.30 9.10 -4.68
CA GLU A 202 -15.56 8.67 -3.30
C GLU A 202 -16.97 8.99 -2.75
N SER A 203 -17.71 10.00 -3.21
CA SER A 203 -18.95 10.39 -2.50
C SER A 203 -20.19 9.48 -2.71
N ILE A 204 -20.27 8.70 -3.80
CA ILE A 204 -21.37 7.72 -4.01
C ILE A 204 -20.95 6.29 -3.59
N ALA A 205 -19.65 6.04 -3.39
CA ALA A 205 -19.12 4.76 -2.91
C ALA A 205 -18.82 4.74 -1.39
N VAL A 206 -18.76 5.88 -0.69
CA VAL A 206 -18.40 5.96 0.74
C VAL A 206 -19.58 5.75 1.70
N SER A 207 -20.77 5.37 1.22
CA SER A 207 -21.78 4.73 2.10
C SER A 207 -21.84 3.19 1.95
N GLY A 208 -20.97 2.61 1.13
CA GLY A 208 -20.70 1.18 1.17
C GLY A 208 -20.03 0.86 2.49
N ARG A 209 -20.81 0.49 3.52
CA ARG A 209 -20.31 -0.14 4.75
C ARG A 209 -19.26 -1.17 4.33
N ARG A 210 -17.96 -0.89 4.53
CA ARG A 210 -16.93 -1.92 4.55
C ARG A 210 -17.46 -2.96 5.52
N GLU A 211 -17.70 -4.19 5.05
CA GLU A 211 -18.20 -5.24 5.93
C GLU A 211 -17.33 -5.29 7.18
N LYS A 212 -17.96 -5.30 8.35
CA LYS A 212 -17.26 -5.32 9.64
C LYS A 212 -16.36 -6.57 9.67
N LEU A 213 -15.04 -6.35 9.56
CA LEU A 213 -14.03 -7.42 9.64
C LEU A 213 -14.16 -8.13 10.98
N LEU A 214 -13.86 -9.43 11.02
CA LEU A 214 -13.91 -10.19 12.29
C LEU A 214 -13.01 -9.61 13.39
N ILE A 215 -11.86 -9.04 13.02
CA ILE A 215 -10.90 -8.48 13.98
C ILE A 215 -11.39 -7.20 14.69
N SER A 216 -12.51 -6.62 14.24
CA SER A 216 -13.04 -5.37 14.79
C SER A 216 -13.57 -5.45 16.22
N ASP A 217 -13.63 -6.64 16.81
CA ASP A 217 -13.87 -6.83 18.25
C ASP A 217 -12.59 -6.63 19.09
N PHE A 218 -11.42 -6.59 18.44
CA PHE A 218 -10.12 -6.31 19.06
C PHE A 218 -9.48 -5.01 18.58
N ILE A 219 -9.87 -4.49 17.41
CA ILE A 219 -9.24 -3.32 16.80
C ILE A 219 -10.30 -2.31 16.38
N LYS A 220 -10.15 -1.07 16.83
CA LYS A 220 -10.91 0.09 16.34
C LYS A 220 -9.97 1.01 15.58
N CYS A 221 -10.39 1.43 14.40
CA CYS A 221 -9.63 2.37 13.58
C CYS A 221 -10.49 3.58 13.28
N THR A 222 -9.85 4.74 13.27
CA THR A 222 -10.40 5.99 12.75
C THR A 222 -9.68 6.29 11.45
N GLU A 223 -10.44 6.57 10.40
CA GLU A 223 -9.93 6.91 9.07
C GLU A 223 -10.35 8.35 8.73
N ASP A 224 -9.55 9.05 7.92
CA ASP A 224 -9.98 10.31 7.31
C ASP A 224 -10.90 10.08 6.10
N GLU A 225 -11.29 11.16 5.43
CA GLU A 225 -12.20 11.13 4.27
C GLU A 225 -11.63 10.30 3.09
N LYS A 226 -10.30 10.16 3.00
CA LYS A 226 -9.58 9.38 1.98
C LYS A 226 -9.30 7.94 2.43
N GLY A 227 -9.83 7.52 3.58
CA GLY A 227 -9.64 6.19 4.13
C GLY A 227 -8.25 5.94 4.73
N VAL A 228 -7.45 6.99 4.96
CA VAL A 228 -6.12 6.91 5.57
C VAL A 228 -6.27 6.77 7.08
N LEU A 229 -5.52 5.86 7.70
CA LEU A 229 -5.55 5.67 9.15
C LEU A 229 -5.08 6.93 9.88
N THR A 230 -5.88 7.44 10.80
CA THR A 230 -5.55 8.58 11.66
C THR A 230 -5.40 8.20 13.12
N ASP A 231 -6.11 7.16 13.58
CA ASP A 231 -6.02 6.66 14.95
C ASP A 231 -6.36 5.17 15.03
N ILE A 232 -5.77 4.46 16.01
CA ILE A 232 -6.01 3.04 16.24
C ILE A 232 -6.02 2.72 17.73
N ALA A 233 -7.05 1.99 18.16
CA ALA A 233 -7.18 1.48 19.51
C ALA A 233 -7.34 -0.03 19.51
N PHE A 234 -6.81 -0.68 20.55
CA PHE A 234 -6.95 -2.11 20.77
C PHE A 234 -7.85 -2.33 21.96
N GLU A 235 -8.85 -3.19 21.79
CA GLU A 235 -9.78 -3.61 22.83
C GLU A 235 -9.54 -5.10 23.11
N ASN A 236 -9.61 -5.52 24.38
CA ASN A 236 -9.48 -6.93 24.78
C ASN A 236 -8.17 -7.60 24.34
N GLU A 237 -7.12 -6.82 24.08
CA GLU A 237 -5.82 -7.27 23.60
C GLU A 237 -5.16 -8.27 24.56
N GLU A 238 -5.43 -8.17 25.87
CA GLU A 238 -4.93 -9.13 26.86
C GLU A 238 -5.53 -10.53 26.74
N LYS A 239 -6.67 -10.67 26.04
CA LYS A 239 -7.31 -11.95 25.77
C LYS A 239 -7.02 -12.46 24.36
N TYR A 240 -6.24 -11.74 23.57
CA TYR A 240 -6.06 -12.08 22.17
C TYR A 240 -5.07 -13.23 21.96
N ASN A 241 -5.48 -14.24 21.18
CA ASN A 241 -4.62 -15.26 20.60
C ASN A 241 -4.92 -15.39 19.11
N PHE A 242 -3.96 -15.04 18.26
CA PHE A 242 -4.13 -15.01 16.79
C PHE A 242 -4.69 -16.32 16.20
N ALA A 243 -4.26 -17.48 16.69
CA ALA A 243 -4.69 -18.77 16.13
C ALA A 243 -6.16 -19.07 16.45
N PHE A 244 -6.69 -18.59 17.58
CA PHE A 244 -8.09 -18.77 17.94
C PHE A 244 -8.97 -17.62 17.45
N ASP A 245 -8.56 -16.39 17.76
CA ASP A 245 -9.40 -15.19 17.61
C ASP A 245 -9.40 -14.61 16.20
N THR A 246 -8.43 -15.01 15.36
CA THR A 246 -8.43 -14.68 13.92
C THR A 246 -8.63 -15.93 13.08
N VAL A 247 -7.71 -16.89 13.16
CA VAL A 247 -7.71 -18.03 12.21
C VAL A 247 -8.90 -18.95 12.43
N ASP A 248 -9.15 -19.40 13.66
CA ASP A 248 -10.29 -20.29 13.93
C ASP A 248 -11.62 -19.57 13.77
N ALA A 249 -11.71 -18.29 14.15
CA ALA A 249 -12.89 -17.45 13.94
C ALA A 249 -13.22 -17.30 12.44
N LEU A 250 -12.21 -17.06 11.58
CA LEU A 250 -12.37 -17.03 10.13
C LEU A 250 -12.78 -18.39 9.58
N ALA A 251 -12.21 -19.48 10.09
CA ALA A 251 -12.59 -20.82 9.67
C ALA A 251 -14.03 -21.18 10.07
N ASP A 252 -14.54 -20.65 11.19
CA ASP A 252 -15.91 -20.88 11.64
C ASP A 252 -16.92 -20.03 10.84
N LYS A 253 -16.56 -18.78 10.50
CA LYS A 253 -17.42 -17.88 9.71
C LYS A 253 -17.36 -18.16 8.20
N TYR A 254 -16.16 -18.37 7.67
CA TYR A 254 -15.86 -18.52 6.24
C TYR A 254 -14.94 -19.75 5.99
N PRO A 255 -15.43 -20.98 6.24
CA PRO A 255 -14.60 -22.19 6.22
C PRO A 255 -13.90 -22.43 4.88
N ASP A 256 -14.56 -22.14 3.76
CA ASP A 256 -14.05 -22.38 2.39
C ASP A 256 -13.25 -21.21 1.83
N LYS A 257 -13.09 -20.12 2.59
CA LYS A 257 -12.31 -18.97 2.14
C LYS A 257 -10.83 -19.34 2.08
N LEU A 258 -10.19 -18.96 0.97
CA LEU A 258 -8.77 -19.21 0.74
C LEU A 258 -7.94 -18.44 1.78
N ALA A 259 -7.09 -19.16 2.52
CA ALA A 259 -6.14 -18.57 3.45
C ALA A 259 -4.75 -18.46 2.80
N MET A 260 -4.34 -19.51 2.08
CA MET A 260 -3.03 -19.56 1.43
C MET A 260 -3.07 -20.35 0.11
N LEU A 261 -2.47 -19.78 -0.93
CA LEU A 261 -2.05 -20.49 -2.12
C LEU A 261 -0.53 -20.69 -2.05
N HIS A 262 -0.10 -21.94 -1.95
CA HIS A 262 1.30 -22.32 -1.89
C HIS A 262 1.73 -22.98 -3.21
N LEU A 263 2.91 -22.63 -3.69
CA LEU A 263 3.58 -23.23 -4.84
C LEU A 263 4.95 -23.74 -4.38
N ASP A 264 5.25 -25.02 -4.56
CA ASP A 264 6.58 -25.55 -4.24
C ASP A 264 7.60 -25.34 -5.38
N ALA A 265 8.87 -25.67 -5.13
CA ALA A 265 9.96 -25.56 -6.11
C ALA A 265 9.73 -26.39 -7.40
N ASN A 266 8.86 -27.40 -7.36
CA ASN A 266 8.49 -28.23 -8.51
C ASN A 266 7.17 -27.77 -9.15
N MET A 267 6.71 -26.56 -8.83
CA MET A 267 5.46 -25.96 -9.32
C MET A 267 4.20 -26.73 -8.91
N VAL A 268 4.26 -27.53 -7.83
CA VAL A 268 3.08 -28.20 -7.28
C VAL A 268 2.27 -27.19 -6.48
N GLU A 269 1.05 -26.96 -6.94
CA GLU A 269 0.10 -26.04 -6.33
C GLU A 269 -0.64 -26.69 -5.14
N ARG A 270 -0.80 -25.94 -4.06
CA ARG A 270 -1.63 -26.28 -2.90
C ARG A 270 -2.48 -25.09 -2.50
N ARG A 271 -3.77 -25.35 -2.28
CA ARG A 271 -4.73 -24.34 -1.80
C ARG A 271 -5.21 -24.76 -0.42
N PHE A 272 -5.02 -23.88 0.55
CA PHE A 272 -5.47 -24.09 1.92
C PHE A 272 -6.55 -23.09 2.25
N THR A 273 -7.73 -23.58 2.61
CA THR A 273 -8.81 -22.78 3.15
C THR A 273 -8.58 -22.51 4.64
N PHE A 274 -9.27 -21.54 5.24
CA PHE A 274 -9.19 -21.31 6.68
C PHE A 274 -9.60 -22.57 7.49
N ARG A 275 -10.54 -23.38 6.99
CA ARG A 275 -10.87 -24.69 7.59
C ARG A 275 -9.68 -25.66 7.57
N ASP A 276 -8.92 -25.71 6.48
CA ASP A 276 -7.74 -26.57 6.38
C ASP A 276 -6.65 -26.12 7.35
N ILE A 277 -6.41 -24.80 7.43
CA ILE A 277 -5.46 -24.20 8.38
C ILE A 277 -5.86 -24.47 9.83
N LYS A 278 -7.13 -24.30 10.20
CA LYS A 278 -7.66 -24.60 11.55
C LYS A 278 -7.42 -26.07 11.93
N ARG A 279 -7.74 -27.00 11.04
CA ARG A 279 -7.59 -28.45 11.27
C ARG A 279 -6.12 -28.85 11.36
N ALA A 280 -5.28 -28.35 10.45
CA ALA A 280 -3.86 -28.67 10.42
C ALA A 280 -3.10 -28.09 11.62
N SER A 281 -3.40 -26.86 12.03
CA SER A 281 -2.81 -26.25 13.23
C SER A 281 -3.27 -26.93 14.53
N ALA A 282 -4.53 -27.38 14.62
CA ALA A 282 -5.00 -28.17 15.76
C ALA A 282 -4.27 -29.53 15.86
N ARG A 283 -4.03 -30.19 14.72
CA ARG A 283 -3.20 -31.39 14.66
C ARG A 283 -1.77 -31.12 15.12
N ALA A 284 -1.16 -30.04 14.61
CA ALA A 284 0.19 -29.64 15.00
C ALA A 284 0.30 -29.36 16.51
N ALA A 285 -0.69 -28.68 17.11
CA ALA A 285 -0.73 -28.43 18.56
C ALA A 285 -0.77 -29.75 19.37
N ASN A 286 -1.66 -30.67 18.99
CA ASN A 286 -1.77 -31.98 19.63
C ASN A 286 -0.48 -32.82 19.44
N TYR A 287 0.13 -32.74 18.27
CA TYR A 287 1.39 -33.42 17.96
C TYR A 287 2.54 -32.89 18.82
N PHE A 288 2.77 -31.57 18.87
CA PHE A 288 3.81 -30.99 19.75
C PHE A 288 3.56 -31.33 21.22
N LYS A 289 2.30 -31.28 21.67
CA LYS A 289 1.94 -31.71 23.03
C LYS A 289 2.30 -33.17 23.30
N SER A 290 2.12 -34.06 22.33
CA SER A 290 2.48 -35.47 22.46
C SER A 290 3.99 -35.72 22.56
N LEU A 291 4.79 -34.79 22.02
CA LEU A 291 6.25 -34.80 22.13
C LEU A 291 6.76 -34.14 23.43
N GLY A 292 5.86 -33.79 24.35
CA GLY A 292 6.22 -33.18 25.64
C GLY A 292 6.53 -31.69 25.57
N ILE A 293 6.09 -31.00 24.51
CA ILE A 293 6.16 -29.53 24.43
C ILE A 293 5.01 -28.92 25.23
N GLU A 294 5.34 -27.95 26.07
CA GLU A 294 4.40 -27.28 26.98
C GLU A 294 4.38 -25.76 26.75
N LYS A 295 3.47 -25.05 27.45
CA LYS A 295 3.39 -23.58 27.42
C LYS A 295 4.74 -23.00 27.86
N GLY A 296 5.27 -22.04 27.09
CA GLY A 296 6.56 -21.39 27.35
C GLY A 296 7.79 -22.14 26.81
N ASP A 297 7.64 -23.37 26.28
CA ASP A 297 8.74 -24.06 25.62
C ASP A 297 9.15 -23.39 24.31
N ARG A 298 10.45 -23.24 24.06
CA ARG A 298 10.98 -22.62 22.85
C ARG A 298 11.14 -23.68 21.76
N VAL A 299 10.46 -23.49 20.63
CA VAL A 299 10.51 -24.39 19.47
C VAL A 299 11.03 -23.63 18.25
N MET A 300 12.18 -24.05 17.73
CA MET A 300 12.78 -23.44 16.55
C MET A 300 12.18 -23.99 15.26
N LEU A 301 11.87 -23.11 14.30
CA LEU A 301 11.26 -23.44 13.01
C LEU A 301 12.20 -23.04 11.87
N VAL A 302 12.75 -24.02 11.15
CA VAL A 302 13.69 -23.84 10.03
C VAL A 302 13.11 -24.42 8.75
N LEU A 303 12.11 -23.75 8.21
CA LEU A 303 11.19 -24.34 7.22
C LEU A 303 11.20 -23.66 5.85
N LYS A 304 12.14 -22.75 5.57
CA LYS A 304 12.23 -22.01 4.29
C LYS A 304 10.92 -21.29 3.96
N ARG A 305 10.14 -21.78 3.00
CA ARG A 305 8.76 -21.32 2.73
C ARG A 305 7.80 -22.51 2.62
N HIS A 306 8.17 -23.65 3.17
CA HIS A 306 7.37 -24.87 3.16
C HIS A 306 6.04 -24.66 3.89
N TYR A 307 4.94 -25.12 3.30
CA TYR A 307 3.58 -24.90 3.81
C TYR A 307 3.34 -25.35 5.26
N THR A 308 4.11 -26.32 5.76
CA THR A 308 4.01 -26.79 7.16
C THR A 308 4.44 -25.74 8.18
N PHE A 309 5.17 -24.68 7.77
CA PHE A 309 5.50 -23.56 8.65
C PHE A 309 4.25 -22.95 9.28
N TRP A 310 3.23 -22.70 8.47
CA TRP A 310 1.95 -22.14 8.93
C TRP A 310 1.23 -23.08 9.89
N PHE A 311 1.30 -24.40 9.66
CA PHE A 311 0.68 -25.37 10.56
C PHE A 311 1.40 -25.40 11.91
N ALA A 312 2.73 -25.41 11.86
CA ALA A 312 3.58 -25.48 13.05
C ALA A 312 3.44 -24.23 13.91
N ILE A 313 3.63 -23.04 13.34
CA ILE A 313 3.59 -21.78 14.10
C ILE A 313 2.22 -21.57 14.76
N LEU A 314 1.12 -21.84 14.06
CA LEU A 314 -0.21 -21.75 14.64
C LEU A 314 -0.47 -22.83 15.70
N GLY A 315 0.07 -24.04 15.50
CA GLY A 315 0.00 -25.10 16.49
C GLY A 315 0.70 -24.71 17.80
N LEU A 316 1.87 -24.07 17.70
CA LEU A 316 2.60 -23.53 18.85
C LEU A 316 1.83 -22.40 19.52
N HIS A 317 1.21 -21.49 18.76
CA HIS A 317 0.35 -20.42 19.28
C HIS A 317 -0.88 -20.96 20.02
N LYS A 318 -1.48 -22.07 19.55
CA LYS A 318 -2.58 -22.73 20.27
C LYS A 318 -2.11 -23.41 21.55
N LEU A 319 -0.93 -24.02 21.51
CA LEU A 319 -0.32 -24.73 22.63
C LEU A 319 0.20 -23.76 23.72
N GLY A 320 0.59 -22.55 23.33
CA GLY A 320 1.26 -21.57 24.20
C GLY A 320 2.79 -21.71 24.22
N ALA A 321 3.37 -22.46 23.29
CA ALA A 321 4.82 -22.55 23.12
C ALA A 321 5.35 -21.32 22.36
N VAL A 322 6.63 -21.00 22.55
CA VAL A 322 7.28 -19.84 21.93
C VAL A 322 7.96 -20.27 20.63
N ALA A 323 7.46 -19.78 19.50
CA ALA A 323 8.05 -20.08 18.19
C ALA A 323 9.33 -19.25 17.96
N ILE A 324 10.36 -19.88 17.37
CA ILE A 324 11.60 -19.21 16.97
C ILE A 324 11.87 -19.50 15.49
N PRO A 325 11.37 -18.67 14.56
CA PRO A 325 11.70 -18.82 13.16
C PRO A 325 13.19 -18.54 12.91
N ALA A 326 13.83 -19.37 12.09
CA ALA A 326 15.22 -19.21 11.72
C ALA A 326 15.47 -19.68 10.27
N THR A 327 16.50 -19.12 9.65
CA THR A 327 16.86 -19.45 8.26
C THR A 327 17.52 -20.82 8.14
N ASN A 328 17.32 -21.51 7.01
CA ASN A 328 18.01 -22.77 6.72
C ASN A 328 19.50 -22.59 6.36
N GLN A 329 19.97 -21.33 6.25
CA GLN A 329 21.36 -21.00 5.94
C GLN A 329 22.30 -21.06 7.15
N LEU A 330 21.77 -21.28 8.35
CA LEU A 330 22.56 -21.38 9.58
C LEU A 330 23.49 -22.58 9.56
N LYS A 331 24.65 -22.42 10.19
CA LYS A 331 25.64 -23.49 10.40
C LYS A 331 25.59 -24.03 11.82
N SER A 332 26.25 -25.16 12.04
CA SER A 332 26.31 -25.82 13.36
C SER A 332 26.65 -24.86 14.51
N HIS A 333 27.65 -24.00 14.38
CA HIS A 333 27.98 -23.01 15.40
C HIS A 333 26.86 -21.96 15.64
N ASP A 334 26.15 -21.56 14.57
CA ASP A 334 24.99 -20.68 14.67
C ASP A 334 23.83 -21.33 15.42
N PHE A 335 23.59 -22.62 15.16
CA PHE A 335 22.58 -23.42 15.86
C PHE A 335 22.95 -23.63 17.32
N SER A 336 24.18 -24.05 17.62
CA SER A 336 24.66 -24.23 19.00
C SER A 336 24.47 -22.97 19.83
N TYR A 337 24.82 -21.81 19.28
CA TYR A 337 24.60 -20.53 19.94
C TYR A 337 23.12 -20.31 20.24
N ARG A 338 22.24 -20.45 19.26
CA ARG A 338 20.81 -20.17 19.39
C ARG A 338 20.10 -21.15 20.31
N PHE A 339 20.45 -22.43 20.25
CA PHE A 339 19.90 -23.47 21.12
C PHE A 339 20.22 -23.21 22.58
N ASN A 340 21.45 -22.81 22.87
CA ASN A 340 21.88 -22.52 24.24
C ASN A 340 21.33 -21.17 24.73
N ALA A 341 21.40 -20.11 23.91
CA ALA A 341 20.97 -18.76 24.30
C ALA A 341 19.46 -18.67 24.54
N ALA A 342 18.63 -19.27 23.70
CA ALA A 342 17.17 -19.29 23.87
C ALA A 342 16.67 -20.50 24.70
N GLY A 343 17.56 -21.44 25.04
CA GLY A 343 17.18 -22.71 25.63
C GLY A 343 16.20 -23.49 24.73
N VAL A 344 16.47 -23.65 23.44
CA VAL A 344 15.56 -24.33 22.51
C VAL A 344 15.34 -25.78 22.94
N LYS A 345 14.08 -26.17 23.16
CA LYS A 345 13.71 -27.54 23.56
C LYS A 345 13.47 -28.46 22.37
N ALA A 346 12.91 -27.90 21.29
CA ALA A 346 12.64 -28.66 20.08
C ALA A 346 12.95 -27.85 18.82
N ILE A 347 13.25 -28.56 17.74
CA ILE A 347 13.43 -27.98 16.41
C ILE A 347 12.60 -28.75 15.39
N LEU A 348 11.95 -28.00 14.50
CA LEU A 348 11.33 -28.51 13.29
C LEU A 348 12.00 -27.87 12.06
N CYS A 349 12.66 -28.68 11.23
CA CYS A 349 13.40 -28.19 10.07
C CYS A 349 13.05 -28.92 8.75
N VAL A 350 13.46 -28.34 7.62
CA VAL A 350 13.52 -29.08 6.35
C VAL A 350 14.58 -30.20 6.44
N GLY A 351 14.26 -31.36 5.88
CA GLY A 351 15.19 -32.49 5.73
C GLY A 351 16.16 -32.37 4.56
N THR A 352 16.08 -31.26 3.80
CA THR A 352 16.94 -30.98 2.64
C THR A 352 18.11 -30.05 3.00
N ASP A 353 18.99 -29.79 2.03
CA ASP A 353 20.01 -28.72 2.07
C ASP A 353 21.08 -28.84 3.17
N GLY A 354 21.25 -30.03 3.76
CA GLY A 354 22.25 -30.25 4.81
C GLY A 354 21.86 -29.69 6.18
N THR A 355 20.64 -29.18 6.35
CA THR A 355 20.20 -28.52 7.59
C THR A 355 20.17 -29.49 8.77
N ALA A 356 19.68 -30.71 8.57
CA ALA A 356 19.62 -31.74 9.61
C ALA A 356 21.02 -32.16 10.10
N GLU A 357 22.02 -32.21 9.21
CA GLU A 357 23.41 -32.49 9.54
C GLU A 357 24.01 -31.40 10.44
N GLU A 358 23.83 -30.13 10.10
CA GLU A 358 24.32 -29.01 10.91
C GLU A 358 23.66 -28.99 12.30
N ILE A 359 22.37 -29.36 12.39
CA ILE A 359 21.64 -29.48 13.66
C ILE A 359 22.17 -30.66 14.48
N ASP A 360 22.42 -31.82 13.88
CA ASP A 360 23.00 -32.97 14.58
C ASP A 360 24.39 -32.66 15.17
N LEU A 361 25.18 -31.84 14.47
CA LEU A 361 26.46 -31.36 14.98
C LEU A 361 26.25 -30.42 16.17
N ALA A 362 25.34 -29.46 16.06
CA ALA A 362 25.03 -28.48 17.11
C ALA A 362 24.41 -29.13 18.37
N ALA A 363 23.59 -30.16 18.18
CA ALA A 363 22.91 -30.88 19.26
C ALA A 363 23.88 -31.50 20.27
N LYS A 364 25.11 -31.85 19.84
CA LYS A 364 26.16 -32.41 20.72
C LYS A 364 26.59 -31.44 21.82
N GLU A 365 26.44 -30.14 21.57
CA GLU A 365 26.84 -29.05 22.47
C GLU A 365 25.62 -28.29 23.04
N SER A 366 24.42 -28.82 22.85
CA SER A 366 23.16 -28.14 23.17
C SER A 366 22.27 -29.05 24.01
N PRO A 367 22.51 -29.15 25.33
CA PRO A 367 21.80 -30.09 26.20
C PRO A 367 20.31 -29.77 26.36
N THR A 368 19.90 -28.56 26.01
CA THR A 368 18.49 -28.14 26.03
C THR A 368 17.68 -28.71 24.87
N LEU A 369 18.32 -29.12 23.76
CA LEU A 369 17.61 -29.64 22.60
C LEU A 369 17.25 -31.12 22.80
N GLU A 370 15.99 -31.37 23.12
CA GLU A 370 15.48 -32.72 23.42
C GLU A 370 14.84 -33.38 22.20
N THR A 371 14.13 -32.60 21.36
CA THR A 371 13.30 -33.13 20.28
C THR A 371 13.70 -32.56 18.92
N LYS A 372 13.94 -33.45 17.95
CA LYS A 372 14.30 -33.10 16.57
C LYS A 372 13.26 -33.63 15.60
N ILE A 373 12.70 -32.75 14.79
CA ILE A 373 11.58 -33.04 13.89
C ILE A 373 11.95 -32.53 12.49
N MET A 374 11.59 -33.28 11.44
CA MET A 374 11.84 -32.86 10.06
C MET A 374 10.63 -33.01 9.15
N VAL A 375 10.64 -32.24 8.05
CA VAL A 375 9.76 -32.39 6.88
C VAL A 375 10.55 -32.82 5.65
N GLY A 376 9.93 -33.54 4.71
CA GLY A 376 10.58 -33.89 3.44
C GLY A 376 11.76 -34.85 3.57
N GLY A 377 11.77 -35.74 4.57
CA GLY A 377 12.86 -36.70 4.77
C GLY A 377 12.64 -37.65 5.95
N LYS A 378 13.52 -38.65 6.09
CA LYS A 378 13.60 -39.55 7.25
C LYS A 378 15.04 -39.69 7.70
N ARG A 379 15.26 -39.67 9.01
CA ARG A 379 16.58 -39.76 9.62
C ARG A 379 16.49 -40.43 10.99
N GLU A 380 17.50 -41.22 11.35
CA GLU A 380 17.55 -41.87 12.67
C GLU A 380 17.66 -40.82 13.78
N GLY A 381 16.86 -40.98 14.84
CA GLY A 381 16.79 -40.02 15.95
C GLY A 381 16.02 -38.73 15.63
N TRP A 382 15.23 -38.71 14.55
CA TRP A 382 14.37 -37.61 14.15
C TRP A 382 12.93 -38.08 13.96
N HIS A 383 11.98 -37.25 14.35
CA HIS A 383 10.56 -37.43 14.05
C HIS A 383 10.22 -36.95 12.64
N SER A 384 9.28 -37.62 11.98
CA SER A 384 8.74 -37.23 10.67
C SER A 384 7.45 -36.44 10.87
N PHE A 385 7.51 -35.12 10.69
CA PHE A 385 6.34 -34.27 10.92
C PHE A 385 5.16 -34.70 10.05
N GLU A 386 5.37 -34.86 8.74
CA GLU A 386 4.31 -35.14 7.76
C GLU A 386 3.64 -36.51 7.97
N ASP A 387 4.40 -37.51 8.42
CA ASP A 387 3.87 -38.84 8.73
C ASP A 387 3.11 -38.85 10.06
N GLU A 388 3.59 -38.10 11.07
CA GLU A 388 3.13 -38.24 12.45
C GLU A 388 1.98 -37.28 12.79
N TYR A 389 2.05 -36.00 12.37
CA TYR A 389 1.05 -35.00 12.80
C TYR A 389 -0.36 -35.32 12.31
N THR A 390 -0.49 -36.03 11.19
CA THR A 390 -1.79 -36.39 10.61
C THR A 390 -2.57 -37.40 11.45
N LEU A 391 -1.88 -38.11 12.35
CA LEU A 391 -2.46 -39.10 13.27
C LEU A 391 -3.20 -38.45 14.44
N PHE A 392 -3.02 -37.14 14.65
CA PHE A 392 -3.61 -36.42 15.76
C PHE A 392 -4.97 -35.82 15.42
N SER A 393 -5.72 -35.46 16.47
CA SER A 393 -7.04 -34.85 16.35
C SER A 393 -7.00 -33.51 15.62
N THR A 394 -7.99 -33.25 14.77
CA THR A 394 -8.22 -31.95 14.12
C THR A 394 -8.90 -30.92 15.04
N HIS A 395 -9.08 -31.26 16.32
CA HIS A 395 -9.67 -30.39 17.32
C HIS A 395 -8.67 -30.12 18.45
N TYR A 396 -8.54 -28.85 18.83
CA TYR A 396 -7.75 -28.39 19.97
C TYR A 396 -8.54 -27.26 20.62
N ALA A 397 -8.95 -27.47 21.87
CA ALA A 397 -9.86 -26.55 22.57
C ALA A 397 -9.08 -25.40 23.23
N ARG A 398 -9.65 -24.20 23.18
CA ARG A 398 -9.24 -23.09 24.03
C ARG A 398 -9.65 -23.38 25.47
N THR A 399 -8.77 -23.06 26.42
CA THR A 399 -8.98 -23.24 27.87
C THR A 399 -8.65 -21.95 28.60
N GLU A 400 -8.90 -21.89 29.91
CA GLU A 400 -8.52 -20.74 30.73
C GLU A 400 -6.99 -20.54 30.81
N GLU A 401 -6.20 -21.60 30.59
CA GLU A 401 -4.73 -21.55 30.62
C GLU A 401 -4.11 -21.18 29.26
N THR A 402 -4.93 -21.09 28.20
CA THR A 402 -4.47 -20.76 26.85
C THR A 402 -3.71 -19.44 26.84
N ALA A 403 -2.51 -19.46 26.28
CA ALA A 403 -1.66 -18.28 26.22
C ALA A 403 -2.30 -17.18 25.35
N CYS A 404 -2.24 -15.94 25.81
CA CYS A 404 -2.82 -14.79 25.11
C CYS A 404 -2.21 -13.47 25.59
N GLY A 405 -2.53 -12.39 24.89
CA GLY A 405 -2.16 -11.03 25.29
C GLY A 405 -0.65 -10.86 25.49
N SER A 406 -0.27 -10.51 26.72
CA SER A 406 1.12 -10.25 27.10
C SER A 406 1.99 -11.50 27.28
N ASP A 407 1.43 -12.71 27.18
CA ASP A 407 2.21 -13.96 27.22
C ASP A 407 3.23 -14.01 26.05
N PRO A 408 4.46 -14.51 26.27
CA PRO A 408 5.43 -14.73 25.19
C PRO A 408 4.89 -15.68 24.12
N MET A 409 5.04 -15.31 22.85
CA MET A 409 4.53 -16.03 21.69
C MET A 409 5.65 -16.37 20.69
N LEU A 410 6.59 -15.45 20.50
CA LEU A 410 7.51 -15.46 19.37
C LEU A 410 8.86 -14.87 19.77
N MET A 411 9.95 -15.42 19.24
CA MET A 411 11.28 -14.82 19.38
C MET A 411 12.00 -14.79 18.03
N PHE A 412 12.77 -13.74 17.82
CA PHE A 412 13.68 -13.63 16.68
C PHE A 412 15.11 -13.34 17.15
N PHE A 413 16.07 -13.98 16.49
CA PHE A 413 17.47 -13.59 16.64
C PHE A 413 17.77 -12.40 15.71
N THR A 414 18.14 -11.26 16.29
CA THR A 414 18.46 -10.01 15.57
C THR A 414 19.95 -9.88 15.35
N SER A 415 20.38 -9.41 14.18
CA SER A 415 21.81 -9.20 13.90
C SER A 415 22.36 -8.07 14.78
N GLY A 416 23.34 -8.36 15.64
CA GLY A 416 24.09 -7.33 16.36
C GLY A 416 25.11 -6.66 15.45
N THR A 417 25.25 -5.34 15.52
CA THR A 417 26.30 -4.57 14.81
C THR A 417 27.70 -4.86 15.36
N THR A 418 27.80 -5.30 16.62
CA THR A 418 29.06 -5.44 17.38
C THR A 418 29.23 -6.78 18.11
N GLY A 419 28.34 -7.77 17.90
CA GLY A 419 28.39 -9.04 18.65
C GLY A 419 27.46 -10.15 18.16
N TYR A 420 27.29 -11.19 18.98
CA TYR A 420 26.37 -12.29 18.71
C TYR A 420 24.89 -11.81 18.64
N PRO A 421 24.02 -12.49 17.87
CA PRO A 421 22.63 -12.07 17.69
C PRO A 421 21.80 -12.00 18.99
N LYS A 422 21.11 -10.88 19.24
CA LYS A 422 20.22 -10.70 20.41
C LYS A 422 18.86 -11.37 20.17
N ILE A 423 18.11 -11.69 21.23
CA ILE A 423 16.81 -12.39 21.11
C ILE A 423 15.65 -11.41 21.37
N ALA A 424 15.07 -10.83 20.32
CA ALA A 424 13.87 -9.99 20.48
C ALA A 424 12.65 -10.88 20.75
N ALA A 425 12.07 -10.78 21.96
CA ALA A 425 10.90 -11.56 22.37
C ALA A 425 9.60 -10.77 22.19
N HIS A 426 8.55 -11.44 21.69
CA HIS A 426 7.28 -10.83 21.33
C HIS A 426 6.12 -11.56 21.99
N SER A 427 5.13 -10.82 22.45
CA SER A 427 3.89 -11.36 23.00
C SER A 427 2.82 -11.61 21.92
N TYR A 428 1.65 -12.13 22.29
CA TYR A 428 0.53 -12.28 21.36
C TYR A 428 0.02 -10.94 20.81
N LYS A 429 0.26 -9.83 21.51
CA LYS A 429 -0.03 -8.46 21.03
C LYS A 429 0.78 -8.10 19.77
N TYR A 430 1.90 -8.77 19.51
CA TYR A 430 2.69 -8.57 18.28
C TYR A 430 1.86 -8.81 17.02
N ALA A 431 1.00 -9.84 17.03
CA ALA A 431 0.15 -10.13 15.89
C ALA A 431 -0.83 -8.98 15.61
N LEU A 432 -1.44 -8.38 16.64
CA LEU A 432 -2.34 -7.22 16.50
C LEU A 432 -1.63 -6.01 15.88
N GLY A 433 -0.38 -5.76 16.27
CA GLY A 433 0.45 -4.69 15.71
C GLY A 433 0.69 -4.79 14.19
N HIS A 434 0.40 -5.95 13.57
CA HIS A 434 0.48 -6.13 12.11
C HIS A 434 -0.80 -5.76 11.36
N PHE A 435 -1.89 -5.44 12.06
CA PHE A 435 -3.10 -5.03 11.37
C PHE A 435 -2.87 -3.79 10.50
N PRO A 436 -2.19 -2.71 10.98
CA PRO A 436 -1.87 -1.58 10.11
C PRO A 436 -0.92 -1.94 8.97
N THR A 437 0.06 -2.83 9.21
CA THR A 437 0.98 -3.33 8.19
C THR A 437 0.23 -3.89 6.98
N ALA A 438 -0.80 -4.70 7.20
CA ALA A 438 -1.58 -5.25 6.11
C ALA A 438 -2.67 -4.31 5.61
N ARG A 439 -3.50 -3.77 6.50
CA ARG A 439 -4.71 -3.05 6.11
C ARG A 439 -4.41 -1.69 5.48
N TYR A 440 -3.44 -0.95 6.02
CA TYR A 440 -3.20 0.46 5.64
C TYR A 440 -1.89 0.67 4.89
N TRP A 441 -0.95 -0.27 4.94
CA TRP A 441 0.27 -0.18 4.15
C TRP A 441 0.27 -1.11 2.95
N HIS A 442 0.02 -2.42 3.13
CA HIS A 442 -0.18 -3.33 2.00
C HIS A 442 -1.54 -3.16 1.29
N ASP A 443 -2.43 -2.31 1.83
CA ASP A 443 -3.81 -2.08 1.39
C ASP A 443 -4.67 -3.36 1.31
N ILE A 444 -4.43 -4.39 2.11
CA ILE A 444 -5.13 -5.69 1.94
C ILE A 444 -6.64 -5.53 2.11
N ARG A 445 -7.39 -6.13 1.18
CA ARG A 445 -8.84 -6.28 1.15
C ARG A 445 -9.20 -7.77 1.23
N PRO A 446 -10.42 -8.12 1.70
CA PRO A 446 -10.83 -9.51 1.89
C PRO A 446 -10.79 -10.41 0.64
N SER A 447 -10.78 -9.83 -0.56
CA SER A 447 -10.73 -10.55 -1.85
C SER A 447 -9.32 -10.71 -2.42
N ASP A 448 -8.31 -10.14 -1.78
CA ASP A 448 -6.96 -10.10 -2.33
C ASP A 448 -6.16 -11.39 -2.16
N LEU A 449 -5.17 -11.53 -3.04
CA LEU A 449 -4.09 -12.49 -2.93
C LEU A 449 -2.76 -11.75 -2.85
N HIS A 450 -2.17 -11.72 -1.66
CA HIS A 450 -0.97 -10.95 -1.37
C HIS A 450 0.30 -11.81 -1.50
N LEU A 451 1.28 -11.33 -2.28
CA LEU A 451 2.61 -11.94 -2.36
C LEU A 451 3.64 -11.07 -1.63
N THR A 452 4.24 -11.62 -0.58
CA THR A 452 5.49 -11.09 -0.01
C THR A 452 6.68 -11.98 -0.39
N ILE A 453 7.78 -11.40 -0.84
CA ILE A 453 9.04 -12.14 -1.06
C ILE A 453 9.88 -12.11 0.20
N SER A 454 9.79 -13.19 0.99
CA SER A 454 10.58 -13.39 2.19
C SER A 454 10.65 -14.87 2.58
N GLU A 455 11.73 -15.28 3.23
CA GLU A 455 11.90 -16.61 3.84
C GLU A 455 11.36 -16.60 5.28
N THR A 456 10.80 -17.72 5.77
CA THR A 456 10.12 -17.75 7.08
C THR A 456 11.06 -17.52 8.25
N GLY A 457 12.37 -17.71 8.07
CA GLY A 457 13.38 -17.38 9.06
C GLY A 457 13.55 -15.89 9.38
N TRP A 458 12.96 -14.99 8.58
CA TRP A 458 13.02 -13.54 8.81
C TRP A 458 11.68 -13.01 9.31
N GLY A 459 11.71 -12.01 10.20
CA GLY A 459 10.49 -11.35 10.71
C GLY A 459 9.57 -10.82 9.61
N LYS A 460 10.15 -10.41 8.47
CA LYS A 460 9.40 -9.94 7.29
C LYS A 460 8.41 -10.98 6.74
N ALA A 461 8.65 -12.27 6.91
CA ALA A 461 7.66 -13.28 6.52
C ALA A 461 6.37 -13.15 7.33
N LEU A 462 6.44 -12.81 8.61
CA LEU A 462 5.26 -12.66 9.45
C LEU A 462 4.52 -11.33 9.22
N TRP A 463 5.25 -10.29 8.79
CA TRP A 463 4.68 -9.03 8.33
C TRP A 463 3.85 -9.17 7.04
N GLY A 464 4.23 -10.13 6.18
CA GLY A 464 3.78 -10.21 4.80
C GLY A 464 3.06 -11.51 4.42
N LYS A 465 3.00 -12.50 5.31
CA LYS A 465 2.49 -13.85 4.96
C LYS A 465 1.66 -14.50 6.06
N LEU A 466 1.25 -13.76 7.09
CA LEU A 466 0.55 -14.38 8.22
C LEU A 466 -0.40 -13.41 8.91
N TYR A 467 0.11 -12.55 9.80
CA TYR A 467 -0.71 -11.93 10.83
C TYR A 467 -1.69 -10.90 10.24
N GLY A 468 -1.15 -9.80 9.72
CA GLY A 468 -1.97 -8.71 9.20
C GLY A 468 -2.88 -9.14 8.06
N GLN A 469 -2.36 -9.98 7.14
CA GLN A 469 -3.08 -10.39 5.93
C GLN A 469 -4.36 -11.14 6.27
N TRP A 470 -4.27 -12.09 7.21
CA TRP A 470 -5.46 -12.86 7.63
C TRP A 470 -6.39 -12.04 8.53
N MET A 471 -5.90 -11.11 9.35
CA MET A 471 -6.78 -10.18 10.08
C MET A 471 -7.56 -9.24 9.14
N ALA A 472 -6.95 -8.85 8.01
CA ALA A 472 -7.63 -8.14 6.92
C ALA A 472 -8.47 -9.08 6.02
N GLU A 473 -8.58 -10.35 6.39
CA GLU A 473 -9.29 -11.42 5.69
C GLU A 473 -8.81 -11.67 4.25
N GLY A 474 -7.60 -11.25 3.88
CA GLY A 474 -6.99 -11.51 2.58
C GLY A 474 -6.23 -12.85 2.56
N ALA A 475 -6.09 -13.44 1.37
CA ALA A 475 -5.28 -14.65 1.19
C ALA A 475 -3.80 -14.30 0.97
N VAL A 476 -2.90 -15.24 1.29
CA VAL A 476 -1.46 -15.10 1.03
C VAL A 476 -0.99 -16.05 -0.06
N PHE A 477 -0.12 -15.57 -0.95
CA PHE A 477 0.58 -16.38 -1.93
C PHE A 477 2.01 -16.65 -1.45
N THR A 478 2.39 -17.92 -1.41
CA THR A 478 3.73 -18.36 -0.99
C THR A 478 4.34 -19.21 -2.10
N TYR A 479 5.48 -18.76 -2.63
CA TYR A 479 6.29 -19.55 -3.57
C TYR A 479 7.58 -20.03 -2.88
N ASP A 480 7.71 -21.33 -2.67
CA ASP A 480 8.85 -21.99 -2.03
C ASP A 480 9.97 -22.32 -3.03
N PHE A 481 10.55 -21.27 -3.61
CA PHE A 481 11.71 -21.39 -4.50
C PHE A 481 13.03 -21.44 -3.73
N ASP A 482 14.05 -22.07 -4.32
CA ASP A 482 15.42 -22.12 -3.77
C ASP A 482 16.23 -20.87 -4.11
N ARG A 483 16.18 -20.45 -5.38
CA ARG A 483 16.87 -19.28 -5.89
C ARG A 483 15.87 -18.34 -6.53
N PHE A 484 16.09 -17.04 -6.30
CA PHE A 484 15.23 -16.03 -6.90
C PHE A 484 15.56 -15.88 -8.38
N HIS A 485 14.57 -16.11 -9.23
CA HIS A 485 14.63 -15.87 -10.66
C HIS A 485 13.43 -15.01 -11.09
N ALA A 486 13.69 -13.77 -11.50
CA ALA A 486 12.64 -12.81 -11.88
C ALA A 486 11.72 -13.38 -12.98
N ALA A 487 12.30 -14.01 -14.00
CA ALA A 487 11.57 -14.64 -15.11
C ALA A 487 10.63 -15.79 -14.69
N GLU A 488 10.86 -16.41 -13.52
CA GLU A 488 9.97 -17.46 -13.00
C GLU A 488 8.82 -16.88 -12.16
N ILE A 489 9.03 -15.72 -11.55
CA ILE A 489 8.06 -15.07 -10.65
C ILE A 489 7.11 -14.15 -11.41
N LEU A 490 7.61 -13.38 -12.39
CA LEU A 490 6.80 -12.44 -13.16
C LEU A 490 5.56 -13.07 -13.82
N PRO A 491 5.64 -14.29 -14.42
CA PRO A 491 4.44 -14.96 -14.97
C PRO A 491 3.39 -15.34 -13.92
N LEU A 492 3.76 -15.44 -12.64
CA LEU A 492 2.84 -15.86 -11.58
C LEU A 492 1.80 -14.79 -11.24
N PHE A 493 2.10 -13.51 -11.49
CA PHE A 493 1.18 -12.39 -11.24
C PHE A 493 -0.10 -12.50 -12.05
N SER A 494 0.01 -12.72 -13.37
CA SER A 494 -1.14 -12.96 -14.24
C SER A 494 -1.78 -14.32 -13.94
N LYS A 495 -0.97 -15.40 -13.84
CA LYS A 495 -1.47 -16.78 -13.65
C LYS A 495 -2.38 -16.93 -12.43
N TYR A 496 -1.97 -16.35 -11.30
CA TYR A 496 -2.70 -16.49 -10.03
C TYR A 496 -3.49 -15.24 -9.63
N HIS A 497 -3.46 -14.19 -10.46
CA HIS A 497 -4.12 -12.93 -10.20
C HIS A 497 -3.67 -12.31 -8.86
N ILE A 498 -2.36 -12.22 -8.66
CA ILE A 498 -1.76 -11.63 -7.46
C ILE A 498 -2.05 -10.14 -7.45
N THR A 499 -2.74 -9.65 -6.41
CA THR A 499 -3.28 -8.29 -6.39
C THR A 499 -2.42 -7.29 -5.63
N THR A 500 -1.70 -7.74 -4.61
CA THR A 500 -0.80 -6.87 -3.84
C THR A 500 0.57 -7.52 -3.66
N PHE A 501 1.61 -6.71 -3.71
CA PHE A 501 2.98 -7.18 -3.76
C PHE A 501 3.88 -6.45 -2.77
N CYS A 502 4.70 -7.21 -2.03
CA CYS A 502 5.75 -6.67 -1.19
C CYS A 502 7.07 -7.41 -1.45
N ALA A 503 8.14 -6.65 -1.69
CA ALA A 503 9.48 -7.21 -1.82
C ALA A 503 10.51 -6.18 -1.34
N PRO A 504 11.72 -6.60 -0.93
CA PRO A 504 12.78 -5.64 -0.66
C PRO A 504 13.27 -4.97 -1.97
N PRO A 505 13.88 -3.77 -1.92
CA PRO A 505 14.38 -3.09 -3.10
C PRO A 505 15.33 -3.93 -3.96
N THR A 506 16.13 -4.82 -3.36
CA THR A 506 16.96 -5.79 -4.10
C THR A 506 16.16 -6.61 -5.10
N MET A 507 14.99 -7.10 -4.71
CA MET A 507 14.18 -7.95 -5.58
C MET A 507 13.49 -7.13 -6.66
N TYR A 508 13.04 -5.90 -6.36
CA TYR A 508 12.57 -4.98 -7.40
C TYR A 508 13.68 -4.68 -8.43
N ARG A 509 14.93 -4.44 -7.99
CA ARG A 509 16.08 -4.28 -8.90
C ARG A 509 16.27 -5.48 -9.82
N MET A 510 16.03 -6.70 -9.33
CA MET A 510 16.12 -7.89 -10.17
C MET A 510 14.93 -8.04 -11.12
N LEU A 511 13.73 -7.63 -10.72
CA LEU A 511 12.53 -7.67 -11.57
C LEU A 511 12.65 -6.70 -12.74
N ILE A 512 13.05 -5.44 -12.50
CA ILE A 512 13.15 -4.41 -13.55
C ILE A 512 14.30 -4.67 -14.56
N LYS A 513 15.22 -5.59 -14.24
CA LYS A 513 16.23 -6.06 -15.20
C LYS A 513 15.65 -6.96 -16.28
N GLU A 514 14.49 -7.56 -16.03
CA GLU A 514 13.70 -8.24 -17.06
C GLU A 514 12.94 -7.21 -17.90
N ASP A 515 12.62 -7.57 -19.13
CA ASP A 515 11.74 -6.77 -19.98
C ASP A 515 10.28 -6.91 -19.51
N LEU A 516 9.88 -6.03 -18.59
CA LEU A 516 8.56 -6.06 -17.95
C LEU A 516 7.40 -5.97 -18.94
N SER A 517 7.60 -5.43 -20.14
CA SER A 517 6.57 -5.34 -21.19
C SER A 517 6.09 -6.71 -21.70
N LYS A 518 6.86 -7.77 -21.44
CA LYS A 518 6.53 -9.16 -21.81
C LYS A 518 5.62 -9.86 -20.80
N TYR A 519 5.36 -9.24 -19.65
CA TYR A 519 4.61 -9.85 -18.56
C TYR A 519 3.36 -9.03 -18.29
N ASP A 520 2.25 -9.73 -18.06
CA ASP A 520 1.00 -9.11 -17.63
C ASP A 520 1.02 -8.93 -16.11
N LEU A 521 1.16 -7.68 -15.68
CA LEU A 521 1.17 -7.25 -14.27
C LEU A 521 -0.10 -6.48 -13.90
N SER A 522 -1.13 -6.50 -14.75
CA SER A 522 -2.36 -5.71 -14.58
C SER A 522 -3.22 -6.11 -13.38
N SER A 523 -3.00 -7.32 -12.84
CA SER A 523 -3.65 -7.77 -11.61
C SER A 523 -3.15 -7.02 -10.37
N ILE A 524 -1.94 -6.47 -10.39
CA ILE A 524 -1.36 -5.75 -9.26
C ILE A 524 -2.04 -4.39 -9.15
N ARG A 525 -2.57 -4.10 -7.96
CA ARG A 525 -3.17 -2.80 -7.62
C ARG A 525 -2.38 -2.03 -6.58
N HIS A 526 -1.48 -2.69 -5.84
CA HIS A 526 -0.69 -2.06 -4.79
C HIS A 526 0.67 -2.74 -4.60
N ALA A 527 1.72 -1.94 -4.46
CA ALA A 527 3.10 -2.41 -4.34
C ALA A 527 3.80 -1.71 -3.17
N THR A 528 4.47 -2.47 -2.30
CA THR A 528 5.20 -1.94 -1.15
C THR A 528 6.64 -2.46 -1.10
N THR A 529 7.49 -1.77 -0.34
CA THR A 529 8.89 -2.15 -0.13
C THR A 529 9.38 -1.77 1.26
N ALA A 530 10.30 -2.56 1.82
CA ALA A 530 10.96 -2.23 3.08
C ALA A 530 12.28 -3.00 3.23
N GLY A 531 13.10 -2.55 4.19
CA GLY A 531 14.29 -3.26 4.68
C GLY A 531 15.61 -2.79 4.06
N GLU A 532 15.55 -2.04 2.97
CA GLU A 532 16.67 -1.31 2.35
C GLU A 532 16.14 0.02 1.80
N ALA A 533 17.04 0.97 1.51
CA ALA A 533 16.67 2.19 0.80
C ALA A 533 16.17 1.88 -0.62
N LEU A 534 15.07 2.52 -1.01
CA LEU A 534 14.54 2.40 -2.37
C LEU A 534 15.28 3.33 -3.33
N ASN A 535 15.92 2.75 -4.35
CA ASN A 535 16.58 3.52 -5.39
C ASN A 535 15.54 4.23 -6.31
N PRO A 536 15.67 5.53 -6.58
CA PRO A 536 14.80 6.31 -7.48
C PRO A 536 14.54 5.71 -8.86
N GLU A 537 15.55 5.10 -9.46
CA GLU A 537 15.46 4.47 -10.77
C GLU A 537 14.59 3.22 -10.72
N VAL A 538 14.69 2.44 -9.63
CA VAL A 538 13.84 1.26 -9.41
C VAL A 538 12.38 1.65 -9.31
N PHE A 539 12.09 2.71 -8.55
CA PHE A 539 10.75 3.28 -8.46
C PHE A 539 10.23 3.72 -9.83
N SER A 540 11.05 4.48 -10.57
CA SER A 540 10.66 5.07 -11.86
C SER A 540 10.39 4.00 -12.93
N GLN A 541 11.26 2.99 -13.05
CA GLN A 541 11.06 1.90 -14.00
C GLN A 541 9.84 1.04 -13.67
N PHE A 542 9.62 0.73 -12.39
CA PHE A 542 8.44 -0.03 -11.96
C PHE A 542 7.14 0.75 -12.20
N LYS A 543 7.13 2.05 -11.87
CA LYS A 543 5.99 2.94 -12.14
C LYS A 543 5.71 3.08 -13.63
N LYS A 544 6.74 3.19 -14.47
CA LYS A 544 6.59 3.19 -15.93
C LYS A 544 5.98 1.90 -16.46
N ALA A 545 6.36 0.75 -15.90
CA ALA A 545 5.89 -0.55 -16.34
C ALA A 545 4.46 -0.89 -15.87
N THR A 546 4.05 -0.40 -14.69
CA THR A 546 2.81 -0.84 -14.02
C THR A 546 1.81 0.29 -13.75
N GLY A 547 2.24 1.55 -13.83
CA GLY A 547 1.49 2.72 -13.34
C GLY A 547 1.56 2.91 -11.81
N LEU A 548 2.10 1.96 -11.06
CA LEU A 548 2.04 1.95 -9.60
C LEU A 548 3.27 2.63 -8.96
N SER A 549 3.02 3.41 -7.92
CA SER A 549 4.07 3.87 -7.02
C SER A 549 4.44 2.75 -6.03
N ILE A 550 5.73 2.60 -5.71
CA ILE A 550 6.18 1.67 -4.66
C ILE A 550 6.11 2.40 -3.31
N MET A 551 5.28 1.88 -2.40
CA MET A 551 5.05 2.49 -1.09
C MET A 551 6.08 1.98 -0.07
N GLU A 552 7.07 2.81 0.27
CA GLU A 552 8.10 2.46 1.25
C GLU A 552 7.53 2.41 2.67
N GLY A 553 8.06 1.50 3.48
CA GLY A 553 7.75 1.39 4.90
C GLY A 553 8.97 0.95 5.71
N PHE A 554 8.94 1.26 7.00
CA PHE A 554 10.04 1.08 7.92
C PHE A 554 9.57 0.48 9.25
N GLY A 555 10.48 -0.28 9.85
CA GLY A 555 10.40 -0.82 11.19
C GLY A 555 11.50 -1.87 11.38
N GLN A 556 11.52 -2.48 12.55
CA GLN A 556 12.62 -3.35 12.99
C GLN A 556 12.11 -4.72 13.41
N THR A 557 13.00 -5.61 13.83
CA THR A 557 12.58 -6.92 14.34
C THR A 557 11.84 -6.79 15.67
N GLU A 558 12.21 -5.77 16.44
CA GLU A 558 11.68 -5.36 17.73
C GLU A 558 10.31 -4.67 17.61
N THR A 559 9.89 -4.27 16.41
CA THR A 559 8.62 -3.55 16.16
C THR A 559 7.78 -4.23 15.07
N THR A 560 6.63 -3.63 14.77
CA THR A 560 5.94 -3.79 13.48
C THR A 560 6.20 -2.55 12.61
N LEU A 561 5.27 -2.19 11.72
CA LEU A 561 5.41 -1.04 10.83
C LEU A 561 5.28 0.27 11.63
N THR A 562 6.37 1.01 11.76
CA THR A 562 6.45 2.24 12.56
C THR A 562 6.30 3.51 11.73
N ILE A 563 6.81 3.50 10.50
CA ILE A 563 6.74 4.63 9.55
C ILE A 563 6.40 4.07 8.17
N ALA A 564 5.48 4.69 7.43
CA ALA A 564 5.11 4.24 6.10
C ALA A 564 4.52 5.31 5.19
N ASN A 565 4.65 5.10 3.90
CA ASN A 565 3.77 5.69 2.90
C ASN A 565 2.48 4.85 2.87
N MET A 566 1.41 5.34 3.48
CA MET A 566 0.15 4.59 3.61
C MET A 566 -0.64 4.56 2.30
N ALA A 567 -1.48 3.53 2.13
CA ALA A 567 -2.47 3.50 1.07
C ALA A 567 -3.37 4.74 1.16
N GLY A 568 -3.75 5.31 0.01
CA GLY A 568 -4.49 6.58 -0.07
C GLY A 568 -3.62 7.84 0.01
N THR A 569 -2.30 7.70 0.21
CA THR A 569 -1.35 8.83 0.21
C THR A 569 -0.42 8.82 -1.01
N THR A 570 0.16 9.98 -1.32
CA THR A 570 1.23 10.10 -2.34
C THR A 570 2.60 9.90 -1.69
N PRO A 571 3.40 8.92 -2.13
CA PRO A 571 4.73 8.71 -1.56
C PRO A 571 5.70 9.80 -1.99
N LYS A 572 6.60 10.19 -1.09
CA LYS A 572 7.73 11.08 -1.39
C LYS A 572 8.98 10.24 -1.64
N LEU A 573 9.58 10.37 -2.81
CA LEU A 573 10.75 9.59 -3.18
C LEU A 573 11.93 9.87 -2.23
N GLY A 574 12.57 8.82 -1.72
CA GLY A 574 13.62 8.94 -0.70
C GLY A 574 13.10 9.21 0.71
N SER A 575 11.79 9.09 0.95
CA SER A 575 11.19 9.10 2.28
C SER A 575 10.57 7.75 2.62
N MET A 576 10.76 7.34 3.87
CA MET A 576 10.09 6.18 4.45
C MET A 576 8.58 6.41 4.68
N GLY A 577 8.12 7.66 4.56
CA GLY A 577 6.73 8.06 4.79
C GLY A 577 6.52 8.76 6.13
N ARG A 578 5.31 8.65 6.69
CA ARG A 578 4.90 9.29 7.95
C ARG A 578 4.80 8.27 9.07
N ALA A 579 4.84 8.73 10.31
CA ALA A 579 4.63 7.88 11.48
C ALA A 579 3.27 7.14 11.37
N MET A 580 3.27 5.84 11.65
CA MET A 580 2.05 5.07 11.75
C MET A 580 1.31 5.46 13.04
N PRO A 581 -0.02 5.72 13.00
CA PRO A 581 -0.78 6.11 14.19
C PRO A 581 -0.69 5.15 15.39
N LEU A 582 -0.32 3.89 15.14
CA LEU A 582 -0.03 2.90 16.18
C LEU A 582 1.13 3.28 17.11
N TYR A 583 2.07 4.08 16.64
CA TYR A 583 3.31 4.39 17.34
C TYR A 583 3.46 5.90 17.57
N ASP A 584 3.74 6.31 18.81
CA ASP A 584 4.16 7.68 19.13
C ASP A 584 5.64 7.85 18.73
N ILE A 585 5.88 8.07 17.43
CA ILE A 585 7.22 8.22 16.85
C ILE A 585 7.71 9.66 17.02
N ASP A 586 8.95 9.79 17.50
CA ASP A 586 9.65 11.06 17.60
C ASP A 586 11.09 10.97 17.06
N ILE A 587 11.71 12.12 16.84
CA ILE A 587 13.15 12.22 16.53
C ILE A 587 13.80 13.00 17.67
N VAL A 588 14.79 12.41 18.34
CA VAL A 588 15.45 13.01 19.51
C VAL A 588 16.94 13.21 19.33
N ASP A 589 17.49 14.20 20.02
CA ASP A 589 18.93 14.41 20.14
C ASP A 589 19.58 13.44 21.14
N ALA A 590 20.88 13.61 21.38
CA ALA A 590 21.64 12.74 22.28
C ALA A 590 21.25 12.91 23.76
N ASP A 591 20.55 13.98 24.12
CA ASP A 591 20.05 14.25 25.47
C ASP A 591 18.57 13.81 25.62
N GLY A 592 17.97 13.21 24.58
CA GLY A 592 16.60 12.71 24.57
C GLY A 592 15.54 13.79 24.28
N ASN A 593 15.93 15.00 23.87
CA ASN A 593 15.00 16.07 23.54
C ASN A 593 14.56 15.98 22.08
N SER A 594 13.28 16.25 21.80
CA SER A 594 12.77 16.29 20.42
C SER A 594 13.52 17.34 19.60
N VAL A 595 13.94 16.98 18.39
CA VAL A 595 14.61 17.89 17.45
C VAL A 595 13.61 18.63 16.56
N GLY A 596 14.03 19.74 15.97
CA GLY A 596 13.24 20.53 15.04
C GLY A 596 13.05 19.88 13.67
N ILE A 597 12.20 20.48 12.83
CA ILE A 597 12.05 20.11 11.42
C ILE A 597 13.40 20.29 10.70
N GLY A 598 13.79 19.30 9.89
CA GLY A 598 15.05 19.31 9.14
C GLY A 598 16.30 18.95 9.97
N GLU A 599 16.17 18.75 11.28
CA GLU A 599 17.29 18.38 12.14
C GLU A 599 17.43 16.85 12.23
N ASN A 600 18.68 16.39 12.22
CA ASN A 600 19.00 14.97 12.37
C ASN A 600 18.95 14.57 13.85
N GLY A 601 18.27 13.47 14.13
CA GLY A 601 18.28 12.82 15.44
C GLY A 601 17.94 11.34 15.33
N GLU A 602 17.86 10.66 16.46
CA GLU A 602 17.45 9.26 16.54
C GLU A 602 15.94 9.11 16.48
N ILE A 603 15.45 8.18 15.66
CA ILE A 603 14.05 7.75 15.69
C ILE A 603 13.81 6.96 16.98
N VAL A 604 12.84 7.40 17.78
CA VAL A 604 12.41 6.71 18.99
C VAL A 604 10.92 6.43 18.96
N VAL A 605 10.50 5.39 19.68
CA VAL A 605 9.10 5.18 20.05
C VAL A 605 8.92 5.68 21.47
N ARG A 606 8.09 6.70 21.68
CA ARG A 606 7.70 7.14 23.02
C ARG A 606 6.77 6.10 23.64
N THR A 607 7.11 5.70 24.86
CA THR A 607 6.45 4.62 25.62
C THR A 607 6.03 5.05 27.02
N ASP A 608 6.28 6.30 27.39
CA ASP A 608 5.92 6.93 28.66
C ASP A 608 4.39 7.00 28.88
N LYS A 609 3.63 7.15 27.79
CA LYS A 609 2.16 7.18 27.82
C LYS A 609 1.55 5.79 27.73
N TYR A 610 2.04 4.96 26.81
CA TYR A 610 1.57 3.59 26.58
C TYR A 610 2.62 2.77 25.82
N VAL A 611 2.54 1.45 25.92
CA VAL A 611 3.34 0.53 25.11
C VAL A 611 2.50 0.04 23.93
N PRO A 612 2.88 0.32 22.68
CA PRO A 612 2.06 -0.04 21.52
C PRO A 612 2.03 -1.56 21.29
N CYS A 613 0.87 -2.08 20.84
CA CYS A 613 0.78 -3.44 20.33
C CYS A 613 1.72 -3.59 19.14
N GLY A 614 2.70 -4.50 19.20
CA GLY A 614 3.70 -4.68 18.14
C GLY A 614 5.13 -4.37 18.57
N LEU A 615 5.33 -3.61 19.65
CA LEU A 615 6.65 -3.48 20.27
C LEU A 615 6.97 -4.75 21.07
N PHE A 616 8.21 -5.21 20.98
CA PHE A 616 8.73 -6.38 21.69
C PHE A 616 8.65 -6.25 23.22
N LEU A 617 8.82 -7.36 23.93
CA LEU A 617 8.92 -7.46 25.38
C LEU A 617 10.33 -7.10 25.92
N GLY A 618 11.31 -6.94 25.02
CA GLY A 618 12.72 -6.80 25.36
C GLY A 618 13.59 -7.89 24.73
N TYR A 619 14.90 -7.84 25.04
CA TYR A 619 15.85 -8.87 24.65
C TYR A 619 15.87 -10.00 25.69
N TYR A 620 15.41 -11.18 25.31
CA TYR A 620 15.31 -12.34 26.18
C TYR A 620 16.69 -12.77 26.70
N GLY A 621 16.81 -12.90 28.01
CA GLY A 621 18.06 -13.26 28.68
C GLY A 621 19.11 -12.14 28.73
N ASP A 622 18.75 -10.91 28.34
CA ASP A 622 19.67 -9.77 28.26
C ASP A 622 18.98 -8.46 28.71
N GLU A 623 18.79 -8.33 30.03
CA GLU A 623 18.18 -7.14 30.64
C GLU A 623 19.03 -5.88 30.42
N GLU A 624 20.35 -6.01 30.36
CA GLU A 624 21.26 -4.89 30.11
C GLU A 624 21.02 -4.32 28.71
N LYS A 625 21.01 -5.15 27.67
CA LYS A 625 20.68 -4.69 26.31
C LYS A 625 19.26 -4.18 26.18
N THR A 626 18.34 -4.70 26.99
CA THR A 626 16.97 -4.20 27.02
C THR A 626 16.93 -2.80 27.59
N HIS A 627 17.59 -2.55 28.72
CA HIS A 627 17.69 -1.23 29.33
C HIS A 627 18.49 -0.24 28.46
N GLU A 628 19.53 -0.69 27.74
CA GLU A 628 20.25 0.15 26.78
C GLU A 628 19.35 0.61 25.62
N ALA A 629 18.44 -0.24 25.15
CA ALA A 629 17.56 0.07 24.02
C ALA A 629 16.22 0.67 24.46
N TRP A 630 15.84 0.55 25.73
CA TRP A 630 14.55 0.99 26.24
C TRP A 630 14.71 1.57 27.64
N HIS A 631 14.84 2.89 27.70
CA HIS A 631 15.02 3.66 28.93
C HIS A 631 14.34 5.03 28.81
N ASP A 632 14.20 5.74 29.92
CA ASP A 632 13.65 7.11 29.97
C ASP A 632 12.29 7.27 29.27
N GLY A 633 11.47 6.21 29.27
CA GLY A 633 10.16 6.20 28.63
C GLY A 633 10.23 6.14 27.10
N MET A 634 11.35 5.75 26.50
CA MET A 634 11.55 5.68 25.05
C MET A 634 12.22 4.37 24.64
N TYR A 635 11.73 3.76 23.57
CA TYR A 635 12.48 2.71 22.86
C TYR A 635 13.33 3.36 21.76
N HIS A 636 14.63 3.16 21.87
CA HIS A 636 15.68 3.66 21.00
C HIS A 636 15.93 2.69 19.84
N THR A 637 15.62 3.12 18.61
CA THR A 637 15.75 2.26 17.43
C THR A 637 17.22 2.12 16.99
N GLY A 638 18.07 3.08 17.34
CA GLY A 638 19.43 3.23 16.82
C GLY A 638 19.51 3.72 15.37
N ASP A 639 18.40 4.18 14.80
CA ASP A 639 18.31 4.69 13.43
C ASP A 639 18.20 6.23 13.45
N VAL A 640 19.05 6.90 12.67
CA VAL A 640 19.09 8.36 12.52
C VAL A 640 18.24 8.76 11.33
N ALA A 641 17.38 9.75 11.53
CA ALA A 641 16.57 10.38 10.50
C ALA A 641 16.39 11.87 10.75
N TRP A 642 15.78 12.55 9.80
CA TRP A 642 15.19 13.87 9.98
C TRP A 642 13.75 13.86 9.46
N ARG A 643 12.94 14.80 9.95
CA ARG A 643 11.53 14.97 9.54
C ARG A 643 11.38 16.28 8.78
N ASP A 644 10.69 16.25 7.64
CA ASP A 644 10.43 17.45 6.84
C ASP A 644 9.18 18.23 7.32
N GLU A 645 8.90 19.36 6.66
CA GLU A 645 7.76 20.24 6.99
C GLU A 645 6.40 19.57 6.78
N ASP A 646 6.35 18.56 5.91
CA ASP A 646 5.15 17.76 5.60
C ASP A 646 5.03 16.53 6.52
N GLY A 647 5.91 16.37 7.50
CA GLY A 647 5.93 15.26 8.46
C GLY A 647 6.50 13.94 7.92
N PHE A 648 7.13 13.94 6.75
CA PHE A 648 7.79 12.78 6.17
C PHE A 648 9.17 12.55 6.78
N PHE A 649 9.49 11.30 7.05
CA PHE A 649 10.75 10.86 7.65
C PHE A 649 11.74 10.45 6.57
N HIS A 650 12.96 10.94 6.68
CA HIS A 650 14.06 10.67 5.77
C HIS A 650 15.19 9.98 6.53
N TYR A 651 15.44 8.72 6.17
CA TYR A 651 16.50 7.93 6.79
C TYR A 651 17.89 8.46 6.44
N VAL A 652 18.79 8.47 7.42
CA VAL A 652 20.18 8.93 7.26
C VAL A 652 21.16 7.78 7.42
N SER A 653 21.13 7.08 8.56
CA SER A 653 22.03 5.96 8.86
C SER A 653 21.68 5.27 10.17
N ARG A 654 22.40 4.20 10.52
CA ARG A 654 22.53 3.78 11.92
C ARG A 654 23.36 4.80 12.69
N ILE A 655 23.09 4.96 13.99
CA ILE A 655 23.93 5.77 14.89
C ILE A 655 25.39 5.29 14.85
N ASP A 656 25.59 3.97 14.84
CA ASP A 656 26.91 3.33 14.83
C ASP A 656 27.69 3.60 13.53
N ASP A 657 27.00 3.87 12.42
CA ASP A 657 27.58 4.01 11.08
C ASP A 657 27.77 5.48 10.65
N VAL A 658 27.42 6.46 11.49
CA VAL A 658 27.62 7.90 11.18
C VAL A 658 29.11 8.22 11.05
N ILE A 659 29.52 8.67 9.86
CA ILE A 659 30.91 9.09 9.61
C ILE A 659 31.13 10.47 10.22
N LYS A 660 32.13 10.61 11.09
CA LYS A 660 32.51 11.88 11.71
C LYS A 660 33.79 12.43 11.08
N SER A 661 33.64 13.27 10.08
CA SER A 661 34.77 13.86 9.32
C SER A 661 34.88 15.35 9.57
N SER A 662 35.95 15.80 10.24
CA SER A 662 36.22 17.22 10.50
C SER A 662 35.08 17.97 11.22
N GLY A 663 34.37 17.28 12.13
CA GLY A 663 33.22 17.83 12.85
C GLY A 663 31.87 17.69 12.14
N TYR A 664 31.85 17.29 10.86
CA TYR A 664 30.62 16.97 10.14
C TYR A 664 30.15 15.55 10.45
N ARG A 665 28.85 15.40 10.70
CA ARG A 665 28.17 14.10 10.76
C ARG A 665 27.63 13.77 9.38
N ILE A 666 28.11 12.68 8.80
CA ILE A 666 27.83 12.31 7.41
C ILE A 666 27.19 10.92 7.42
N GLY A 667 25.96 10.83 6.93
CA GLY A 667 25.28 9.56 6.72
C GLY A 667 25.83 8.87 5.47
N PRO A 668 26.30 7.61 5.55
CA PRO A 668 26.79 6.89 4.37
C PRO A 668 25.74 6.75 3.25
N PHE A 669 24.47 6.54 3.61
CA PHE A 669 23.39 6.28 2.65
C PHE A 669 23.10 7.44 1.69
N GLU A 670 23.25 8.68 2.15
CA GLU A 670 23.07 9.86 1.29
C GLU A 670 24.07 9.86 0.12
N ILE A 671 25.31 9.46 0.40
CA ILE A 671 26.38 9.39 -0.59
C ILE A 671 26.19 8.15 -1.47
N GLU A 672 25.80 7.02 -0.89
CA GLU A 672 25.46 5.81 -1.65
C GLU A 672 24.37 6.10 -2.67
N ASN A 673 23.29 6.79 -2.28
CA ASN A 673 22.18 7.12 -3.18
C ASN A 673 22.64 7.94 -4.39
N VAL A 674 23.43 9.00 -4.16
CA VAL A 674 23.97 9.82 -5.26
C VAL A 674 24.94 9.03 -6.15
N ILE A 675 25.80 8.19 -5.58
CA ILE A 675 26.70 7.35 -6.38
C ILE A 675 25.91 6.31 -7.20
N MET A 676 24.81 5.79 -6.65
CA MET A 676 23.94 4.82 -7.31
C MET A 676 23.08 5.41 -8.44
N GLU A 677 23.06 6.73 -8.63
CA GLU A 677 22.48 7.39 -9.82
C GLU A 677 23.36 7.19 -11.07
N LEU A 678 24.65 6.89 -10.88
CA LEU A 678 25.59 6.66 -11.97
C LEU A 678 25.31 5.30 -12.65
N PRO A 679 25.08 5.27 -13.98
CA PRO A 679 24.58 4.08 -14.67
C PRO A 679 25.58 2.91 -14.70
N TYR A 680 26.86 3.16 -14.43
CA TYR A 680 27.92 2.15 -14.38
C TYR A 680 28.21 1.63 -12.97
N VAL A 681 27.51 2.12 -11.94
CA VAL A 681 27.62 1.61 -10.57
C VAL A 681 26.59 0.51 -10.35
N LEU A 682 27.05 -0.68 -10.00
CA LEU A 682 26.19 -1.83 -9.67
C LEU A 682 25.79 -1.83 -8.20
N GLU A 683 26.76 -1.63 -7.30
CA GLU A 683 26.56 -1.53 -5.85
C GLU A 683 27.54 -0.52 -5.25
N CYS A 684 27.13 0.16 -4.19
CA CYS A 684 27.98 1.05 -3.43
C CYS A 684 27.76 0.82 -1.94
N GLY A 685 28.84 0.73 -1.18
CA GLY A 685 28.84 0.82 0.27
C GLY A 685 29.79 1.91 0.71
N VAL A 686 29.33 2.82 1.57
CA VAL A 686 30.10 3.96 2.06
C VAL A 686 30.45 3.75 3.53
N SER A 687 31.72 3.86 3.90
CA SER A 687 32.19 3.68 5.27
C SER A 687 33.12 4.81 5.72
N ALA A 688 33.38 4.87 7.02
CA ALA A 688 34.40 5.72 7.60
C ALA A 688 35.78 5.06 7.41
N GLU A 689 36.75 5.79 6.87
CA GLU A 689 38.17 5.41 6.90
C GLU A 689 38.92 6.37 7.85
N PRO A 690 39.78 5.87 8.76
CA PRO A 690 40.58 6.72 9.64
C PRO A 690 41.45 7.73 8.88
N ASP A 691 41.51 8.97 9.36
CA ASP A 691 42.34 10.04 8.80
C ASP A 691 42.98 10.84 9.94
N GLU A 692 44.31 11.01 9.88
CA GLU A 692 45.10 11.64 10.95
C GLU A 692 44.68 13.08 11.26
N VAL A 693 44.11 13.80 10.28
CA VAL A 693 43.76 15.22 10.40
C VAL A 693 42.27 15.40 10.64
N ARG A 694 41.44 14.58 10.00
CA ARG A 694 39.98 14.74 9.96
C ARG A 694 39.25 13.81 10.92
N GLY A 695 39.97 12.95 11.64
CA GLY A 695 39.43 11.86 12.44
C GLY A 695 39.03 10.70 11.54
N GLN A 696 38.02 10.91 10.70
CA GLN A 696 37.60 9.99 9.66
C GLN A 696 37.39 10.75 8.34
N VAL A 697 37.44 10.02 7.23
CA VAL A 697 37.03 10.50 5.90
C VAL A 697 36.05 9.51 5.28
N VAL A 698 35.25 10.00 4.34
CA VAL A 698 34.30 9.19 3.59
C VAL A 698 35.06 8.30 2.59
N LYS A 699 34.81 7.00 2.63
CA LYS A 699 35.28 6.00 1.68
C LYS A 699 34.09 5.33 0.98
N ALA A 700 34.11 5.29 -0.35
CA ALA A 700 33.13 4.55 -1.16
C ALA A 700 33.78 3.27 -1.73
N SER A 701 33.23 2.12 -1.37
CA SER A 701 33.53 0.82 -1.96
C SER A 701 32.48 0.52 -3.04
N ILE A 702 32.91 0.40 -4.29
CA ILE A 702 32.03 0.38 -5.47
C ILE A 702 32.24 -0.90 -6.27
N VAL A 703 31.13 -1.55 -6.62
CA VAL A 703 31.09 -2.63 -7.62
C VAL A 703 30.56 -2.03 -8.91
N LEU A 704 31.28 -2.23 -10.01
CA LEU A 704 30.90 -1.68 -11.33
C LEU A 704 29.99 -2.65 -12.09
N THR A 705 29.22 -2.11 -13.04
CA THR A 705 28.46 -2.94 -13.98
C THR A 705 29.39 -3.72 -14.91
N LYS A 706 28.95 -4.90 -15.34
CA LYS A 706 29.72 -5.74 -16.27
C LYS A 706 30.06 -4.98 -17.56
N GLY A 707 31.35 -4.94 -17.91
CA GLY A 707 31.85 -4.24 -19.09
C GLY A 707 32.41 -2.84 -18.81
N THR A 708 32.35 -2.37 -17.56
CA THR A 708 33.01 -1.14 -17.12
C THR A 708 34.27 -1.48 -16.32
N GLU A 709 35.41 -0.95 -16.77
CA GLU A 709 36.70 -1.19 -16.11
C GLU A 709 37.04 -0.06 -15.11
N PRO A 710 37.61 -0.40 -13.95
CA PRO A 710 38.02 0.58 -12.96
C PRO A 710 39.19 1.45 -13.46
N SER A 711 39.08 2.77 -13.32
CA SER A 711 40.16 3.71 -13.66
C SER A 711 40.25 4.89 -12.69
N GLU A 712 41.39 5.60 -12.69
CA GLU A 712 41.57 6.81 -11.87
C GLU A 712 40.71 7.97 -12.38
N GLU A 713 40.44 8.02 -13.69
CA GLU A 713 39.50 8.97 -14.29
C GLU A 713 38.09 8.73 -13.75
N LEU A 714 37.66 7.47 -13.66
CA LEU A 714 36.35 7.10 -13.15
C LEU A 714 36.21 7.43 -11.66
N LYS A 715 37.26 7.23 -10.84
CA LYS A 715 37.25 7.67 -9.44
C LYS A 715 37.01 9.17 -9.33
N LYS A 716 37.73 9.97 -10.13
CA LYS A 716 37.57 11.43 -10.13
C LYS A 716 36.19 11.86 -10.60
N GLU A 717 35.64 11.18 -11.60
CA GLU A 717 34.28 11.41 -12.09
C GLU A 717 33.25 11.18 -10.97
N ILE A 718 33.32 10.04 -10.28
CA ILE A 718 32.43 9.72 -9.14
C ILE A 718 32.57 10.76 -8.03
N GLN A 719 33.80 11.14 -7.68
CA GLN A 719 34.06 12.16 -6.68
C GLN A 719 33.46 13.52 -7.05
N GLU A 720 33.61 13.93 -8.30
CA GLU A 720 33.10 15.21 -8.79
C GLU A 720 31.57 15.20 -8.93
N TYR A 721 31.00 14.06 -9.32
CA TYR A 721 29.56 13.86 -9.36
C TYR A 721 28.96 14.05 -7.96
N VAL A 722 29.51 13.39 -6.94
CA VAL A 722 29.03 13.56 -5.56
C VAL A 722 29.21 15.00 -5.06
N LYS A 723 30.34 15.67 -5.37
CA LYS A 723 30.55 17.08 -4.96
C LYS A 723 29.54 18.05 -5.58
N THR A 724 29.05 17.76 -6.78
CA THR A 724 28.11 18.63 -7.51
C THR A 724 26.65 18.34 -7.18
N HIS A 725 26.35 17.15 -6.67
CA HIS A 725 24.99 16.69 -6.35
C HIS A 725 24.72 16.56 -4.83
N THR A 726 25.74 16.78 -3.99
CA THR A 726 25.61 16.85 -2.53
C THR A 726 26.40 18.04 -1.97
N ALA A 727 26.29 18.29 -0.67
CA ALA A 727 27.14 19.26 -0.01
C ALA A 727 28.64 18.84 -0.15
N PRO A 728 29.55 19.72 -0.61
CA PRO A 728 30.92 19.34 -0.98
C PRO A 728 31.80 18.72 0.11
N TYR A 729 31.38 18.74 1.38
CA TYR A 729 32.09 18.05 2.46
C TYR A 729 31.75 16.54 2.55
N LYS A 730 30.69 16.08 1.87
CA LYS A 730 30.21 14.68 1.89
C LYS A 730 30.87 13.78 0.86
N TYR A 731 31.57 14.33 -0.14
CA TYR A 731 32.14 13.51 -1.21
C TYR A 731 33.14 12.45 -0.69
N PRO A 732 33.20 11.27 -1.33
CA PRO A 732 34.12 10.22 -0.94
C PRO A 732 35.55 10.63 -1.27
N ARG A 733 36.37 10.87 -0.24
CA ARG A 733 37.81 11.16 -0.41
C ARG A 733 38.56 9.93 -0.92
N ILE A 734 38.03 8.74 -0.64
CA ILE A 734 38.57 7.46 -1.06
C ILE A 734 37.52 6.74 -1.89
N VAL A 735 37.88 6.28 -3.08
CA VAL A 735 37.05 5.41 -3.91
C VAL A 735 37.82 4.14 -4.20
N VAL A 736 37.24 2.99 -3.84
CA VAL A 736 37.82 1.66 -4.03
C VAL A 736 36.87 0.82 -4.87
N PHE A 737 37.37 0.25 -5.95
CA PHE A 737 36.59 -0.71 -6.74
C PHE A 737 36.75 -2.12 -6.17
N ARG A 738 35.65 -2.86 -6.08
CA ARG A 738 35.58 -4.23 -5.56
C ARG A 738 34.85 -5.12 -6.55
N ASP A 739 35.18 -6.41 -6.54
CA ASP A 739 34.42 -7.40 -7.29
C ASP A 739 33.04 -7.66 -6.63
N GLU A 740 32.99 -7.63 -5.30
CA GLU A 740 31.76 -7.75 -4.50
C GLU A 740 31.88 -7.01 -3.15
N LEU A 741 30.74 -6.67 -2.53
CA LEU A 741 30.69 -6.08 -1.18
C LEU A 741 30.38 -7.15 -0.11
N PRO A 742 30.97 -7.05 1.10
CA PRO A 742 30.65 -7.94 2.21
C PRO A 742 29.18 -7.76 2.62
N LYS A 743 28.44 -8.86 2.70
CA LYS A 743 27.01 -8.86 3.02
C LYS A 743 26.69 -9.83 4.16
N THR A 744 25.65 -9.54 4.92
CA THR A 744 25.03 -10.48 5.85
C THR A 744 24.37 -11.62 5.08
N ILE A 745 23.95 -12.67 5.82
CA ILE A 745 23.13 -13.77 5.30
C ILE A 745 21.83 -13.25 4.64
N SER A 746 21.30 -12.11 5.10
CA SER A 746 20.12 -11.46 4.52
C SER A 746 20.42 -10.59 3.29
N GLY A 747 21.67 -10.54 2.81
CA GLY A 747 22.08 -9.71 1.67
C GLY A 747 22.32 -8.24 1.98
N LYS A 748 22.26 -7.80 3.25
CA LYS A 748 22.54 -6.41 3.64
C LYS A 748 24.05 -6.15 3.66
N ILE A 749 24.51 -5.03 3.11
CA ILE A 749 25.92 -4.63 3.15
C ILE A 749 26.38 -4.49 4.62
N MET A 750 27.57 -4.99 4.92
CA MET A 750 28.20 -4.87 6.24
C MET A 750 29.19 -3.69 6.23
N HIS A 751 28.71 -2.48 6.54
CA HIS A 751 29.49 -1.23 6.48
C HIS A 751 30.77 -1.26 7.32
N ASN A 752 30.74 -1.92 8.47
CA ASN A 752 31.91 -2.10 9.34
C ASN A 752 33.03 -3.01 8.76
N LYS A 753 32.78 -3.71 7.64
CA LYS A 753 33.75 -4.59 6.96
C LYS A 753 34.28 -4.01 5.63
N LEU A 754 33.93 -2.77 5.27
CA LEU A 754 34.21 -2.16 3.96
C LEU A 754 35.63 -1.59 3.77
#